data_AF-A0A178FKU2-F1
#
_entry.id   AF-A0A178FKU2-F1
#
_cell.length_a   1.000
_cell.length_b   1.000
_cell.length_c   1.000
_cell.angle_alpha   90.00
_cell.angle_beta   90.00
_cell.angle_gamma   90.00
#
_symmetry.space_group_name_H-M   'P 1'
#
loop_
_entity.id
_entity.type
_entity.pdbx_description
1 polymer ?
#
loop_
_entity_poly.entity_id
_entity_poly.type
_entity_poly.pdbx_seq_one_letter_code
_entity_poly.pdbx_strand_id
1 'polypeptide(L)'
;MSTPVLRASSALARSFLRAPAWRAARQYSRPALAGLNKFLKVSEEVEDAIATGKPVVALETTIYTHGFPYPDNVDLAMRLESIVRSKGGVPATIGVIDGVARVGMNQTELTELASTSQRTKVHKVSRRDLGYICGAGIRGSLMNGGTTIAGTMILAHLAGIKVFATGGLGGVHRGGETTMDISADLTELGRTPVAVVSSGCKSFLDIQRTLEYLETEGVVVAAFADGRKGDIDFPAFFTRDSGIKAPRVIQNAQDAAAIIYAQSQLQLKSGMLFTNPVPEEHSFPKPEMDAIISRAIELAHIEGIQGSDNTPYVLAKIEELSGGRSVATNRALVEYNVEVGTKVAIELAKLESENGKDVDRYSSVAGNISINQAHVEESQDSVQSSVEFTNTPSTQEVEQEEPELLVAGSLAVDLACDYTPLSNGPSDGSPKLQTSNPSIITQTLGGVGHNVALAASYMGSSVMFCSVVADDISGRSALDTIQDAYNPFFQSEGIQLLPSAPDARTAQYIAVNDAKKDLMIAMADMSILELPESKLNFRAYWEPLIKNQVVPPSWAVVDANWGSEAASEWIQLCRRQGIKIALEPVSAPKAARLFYRQNDTPSHVPVIRATDMAPDSHVIDLAAPNRYELAAMHAAARDTGHFDSPEWWRIIDALQLPSNGSRVRLISLTNAEIVNEGIPQQTIQLLPLIPCILTKLGPQGVLLTQILWPGDERLTMKEYAPYILGRGQIDESPVGGVYMRLFPPEETLSESDIVSVNGAGDTLLGVVMAALGRGGRDQEIRLEDVIPIAQKASVMTMKRKHSVSPEISQLAPLLEPL
;
A
#
# COMPACT_ATOMS: atom_id res chain seq x y z
N MET A 1 30.93 15.66 71.87
CA MET A 1 32.10 16.48 72.25
C MET A 1 32.71 16.98 70.94
N SER A 2 32.72 18.25 70.53
CA SER A 2 32.27 19.52 71.11
C SER A 2 32.05 20.50 69.93
N THR A 3 30.88 21.15 69.91
CA THR A 3 30.54 22.53 69.45
C THR A 3 31.55 23.42 68.71
N PRO A 4 31.13 24.50 67.98
CA PRO A 4 29.85 24.74 67.27
C PRO A 4 29.92 25.64 65.98
N VAL A 5 28.79 25.71 65.23
CA VAL A 5 28.07 26.93 64.76
C VAL A 5 28.51 27.83 63.55
N LEU A 6 27.54 27.98 62.61
CA LEU A 6 27.04 29.11 61.77
C LEU A 6 27.86 29.79 60.62
N ARG A 7 27.32 29.58 59.40
CA ARG A 7 26.80 30.53 58.38
C ARG A 7 27.64 31.68 57.78
N ALA A 8 27.76 31.57 56.44
CA ALA A 8 27.22 32.48 55.40
C ALA A 8 28.13 33.45 54.61
N SER A 9 27.77 33.53 53.32
CA SER A 9 27.83 34.63 52.34
C SER A 9 29.12 34.98 51.59
N SER A 10 29.14 34.50 50.34
CA SER A 10 29.10 35.27 49.08
C SER A 10 30.31 36.02 48.53
N ALA A 11 30.45 35.80 47.21
CA ALA A 11 30.87 36.71 46.15
C ALA A 11 32.38 36.82 45.85
N LEU A 12 32.73 36.49 44.61
CA LEU A 12 33.79 37.17 43.86
C LEU A 12 33.50 37.10 42.36
N ALA A 13 33.98 38.16 41.70
CA ALA A 13 33.43 38.76 40.51
C ALA A 13 34.05 38.27 39.20
N ARG A 14 33.37 38.62 38.12
CA ARG A 14 33.72 38.47 36.69
C ARG A 14 34.80 39.46 36.25
N SER A 15 35.63 39.05 35.28
CA SER A 15 35.95 39.82 34.05
C SER A 15 36.66 38.92 33.04
N PHE A 16 35.99 38.53 31.94
CA PHE A 16 36.11 39.07 30.57
C PHE A 16 37.39 38.74 29.81
N LEU A 17 37.26 37.91 28.75
CA LEU A 17 37.83 38.10 27.41
C LEU A 17 37.02 37.26 26.40
N ARG A 18 36.64 37.89 25.27
CA ARG A 18 35.78 37.34 24.18
C ARG A 18 36.60 36.49 23.19
N ALA A 19 35.98 35.44 22.66
CA ALA A 19 36.28 34.82 21.36
C ALA A 19 34.95 34.36 20.68
N PRO A 20 34.89 34.21 19.35
CA PRO A 20 33.69 34.46 18.55
C PRO A 20 32.72 33.28 18.45
N ALA A 21 31.43 33.61 18.34
CA ALA A 21 30.32 32.67 18.20
C ALA A 21 30.38 31.92 16.87
N TRP A 22 30.54 30.60 16.94
CA TRP A 22 30.23 29.68 15.85
C TRP A 22 28.71 29.50 15.81
N ARG A 23 28.09 29.89 14.70
CA ARG A 23 26.72 29.49 14.37
C ARG A 23 26.70 27.97 14.21
N ALA A 24 25.98 27.28 15.08
CA ALA A 24 25.74 25.85 14.92
C ALA A 24 24.87 25.61 13.68
N ALA A 25 25.47 25.13 12.60
CA ALA A 25 24.75 24.55 11.49
C ALA A 25 24.04 23.28 12.00
N ARG A 26 22.70 23.26 11.92
CA ARG A 26 21.90 22.05 12.16
C ARG A 26 22.29 21.01 11.11
N GLN A 27 23.08 20.01 11.50
CA GLN A 27 23.34 18.82 10.70
C GLN A 27 22.06 17.97 10.64
N TYR A 28 21.30 18.10 9.54
CA TYR A 28 20.42 17.03 9.09
C TYR A 28 21.29 15.92 8.47
N SER A 29 21.90 15.08 9.29
CA SER A 29 22.56 13.87 8.79
C SER A 29 21.47 12.87 8.37
N ARG A 30 21.23 12.76 7.07
CA ARG A 30 20.36 11.74 6.45
C ARG A 30 20.95 10.34 6.69
N PRO A 31 20.29 9.43 7.44
CA PRO A 31 20.83 8.09 7.72
C PRO A 31 20.87 7.17 6.48
N ALA A 32 20.13 7.50 5.42
CA ALA A 32 19.90 6.64 4.25
C ALA A 32 21.13 6.42 3.35
N LEU A 33 22.09 7.36 3.30
CA LEU A 33 23.25 7.27 2.41
C LEU A 33 24.41 6.42 2.98
N ALA A 34 24.49 6.26 4.31
CA ALA A 34 25.60 5.57 4.96
C ALA A 34 25.75 4.09 4.54
N GLY A 35 24.64 3.42 4.21
CA GLY A 35 24.61 2.04 3.69
C GLY A 35 24.87 1.91 2.18
N LEU A 36 24.78 3.01 1.42
CA LEU A 36 24.90 3.06 -0.04
C LEU A 36 26.31 3.39 -0.54
N ASN A 37 27.25 3.74 0.34
CA ASN A 37 28.61 4.19 0.01
C ASN A 37 29.41 3.22 -0.89
N LYS A 38 29.04 1.92 -0.94
CA LYS A 38 29.66 0.93 -1.83
C LYS A 38 29.16 1.00 -3.28
N PHE A 39 28.02 1.63 -3.51
CA PHE A 39 27.29 1.68 -4.79
C PHE A 39 27.11 3.09 -5.33
N LEU A 40 27.03 4.07 -4.45
CA LEU A 40 26.82 5.47 -4.75
C LEU A 40 27.85 6.31 -4.01
N LYS A 41 28.55 7.17 -4.74
CA LYS A 41 29.41 8.21 -4.18
C LYS A 41 28.93 9.56 -4.68
N VAL A 42 28.49 10.40 -3.74
CA VAL A 42 28.21 11.82 -3.99
C VAL A 42 29.49 12.61 -3.70
N SER A 43 29.78 13.61 -4.51
CA SER A 43 30.93 14.50 -4.27
C SER A 43 30.66 15.43 -3.08
N GLU A 44 31.73 15.80 -2.37
CA GLU A 44 31.66 16.72 -1.24
C GLU A 44 31.04 18.08 -1.63
N GLU A 45 31.30 18.56 -2.85
CA GLU A 45 30.70 19.81 -3.35
C GLU A 45 29.17 19.71 -3.47
N VAL A 46 28.67 18.59 -3.99
CA VAL A 46 27.23 18.36 -4.13
C VAL A 46 26.59 18.12 -2.75
N GLU A 47 27.23 17.37 -1.87
CA GLU A 47 26.75 17.16 -0.51
C GLU A 47 26.64 18.47 0.28
N ASP A 48 27.67 19.34 0.23
CA ASP A 48 27.64 20.68 0.82
C ASP A 48 26.54 21.53 0.22
N ALA A 49 26.39 21.52 -1.11
CA ALA A 49 25.38 22.32 -1.79
C ALA A 49 23.97 21.93 -1.36
N ILE A 50 23.65 20.64 -1.30
CA ILE A 50 22.36 20.15 -0.82
C ILE A 50 22.16 20.48 0.66
N ALA A 51 23.18 20.29 1.51
CA ALA A 51 23.09 20.56 2.94
C ALA A 51 22.90 22.06 3.26
N THR A 52 23.46 22.94 2.43
CA THR A 52 23.41 24.39 2.60
C THR A 52 22.30 25.07 1.79
N GLY A 53 21.48 24.31 1.06
CA GLY A 53 20.38 24.84 0.25
C GLY A 53 20.85 25.62 -0.98
N LYS A 54 22.05 25.36 -1.50
CA LYS A 54 22.52 25.92 -2.77
C LYS A 54 21.83 25.22 -3.96
N PRO A 55 21.61 25.93 -5.07
CA PRO A 55 20.96 25.36 -6.25
C PRO A 55 21.87 24.33 -6.95
N VAL A 56 21.43 23.07 -7.01
CA VAL A 56 22.14 21.96 -7.68
C VAL A 56 21.40 21.54 -8.95
N VAL A 57 22.14 21.32 -10.03
CA VAL A 57 21.61 20.85 -11.32
C VAL A 57 22.29 19.55 -11.71
N ALA A 58 21.52 18.47 -11.85
CA ALA A 58 22.02 17.21 -12.38
C ALA A 58 22.27 17.29 -13.89
N LEU A 59 23.27 16.54 -14.38
CA LEU A 59 23.60 16.38 -15.80
C LEU A 59 23.86 14.89 -16.09
N GLU A 60 23.34 14.37 -17.21
CA GLU A 60 23.56 12.97 -17.61
C GLU A 60 24.88 12.75 -18.34
N THR A 61 25.31 11.49 -18.47
CA THR A 61 26.55 11.11 -19.18
C THR A 61 26.34 10.28 -20.45
N THR A 62 25.12 9.78 -20.72
CA THR A 62 24.83 9.12 -22.01
C THR A 62 25.02 10.07 -23.19
N ILE A 63 24.71 11.36 -23.02
CA ILE A 63 24.93 12.38 -24.04
C ILE A 63 26.41 12.47 -24.46
N TYR A 64 27.37 12.33 -23.53
CA TYR A 64 28.80 12.37 -23.84
C TYR A 64 29.34 11.05 -24.38
N THR A 65 28.81 9.93 -23.89
CA THR A 65 29.34 8.59 -24.21
C THR A 65 28.77 8.00 -25.49
N HIS A 66 27.53 8.38 -25.85
CA HIS A 66 26.79 7.82 -26.99
C HIS A 66 26.10 8.89 -27.86
N GLY A 67 26.12 10.16 -27.45
CA GLY A 67 25.40 11.25 -28.14
C GLY A 67 26.27 12.20 -28.95
N PHE A 68 27.58 12.27 -28.67
CA PHE A 68 28.54 13.12 -29.39
C PHE A 68 29.83 12.35 -29.68
N PRO A 69 30.47 12.60 -30.84
CA PRO A 69 31.80 12.05 -31.11
C PRO A 69 32.86 12.71 -30.21
N TYR A 70 34.00 12.06 -30.04
CA TYR A 70 35.16 12.66 -29.39
C TYR A 70 36.03 13.38 -30.43
N PRO A 71 36.66 14.54 -30.10
CA PRO A 71 36.78 15.16 -28.76
C PRO A 71 35.60 16.03 -28.32
N ASP A 72 34.65 16.31 -29.23
CA ASP A 72 33.52 17.21 -29.02
C ASP A 72 32.66 16.89 -27.79
N ASN A 73 32.62 15.63 -27.38
CA ASN A 73 31.91 15.15 -26.20
C ASN A 73 32.54 15.59 -24.87
N VAL A 74 33.87 15.63 -24.77
CA VAL A 74 34.61 16.12 -23.59
C VAL A 74 34.43 17.64 -23.48
N ASP A 75 34.57 18.35 -24.60
CA ASP A 75 34.40 19.81 -24.65
C ASP A 75 32.98 20.21 -24.26
N LEU A 76 31.97 19.46 -24.73
CA LEU A 76 30.59 19.66 -24.31
C LEU A 76 30.42 19.44 -22.81
N ALA A 77 30.95 18.34 -22.26
CA ALA A 77 30.79 18.03 -20.85
C ALA A 77 31.37 19.13 -19.94
N MET A 78 32.57 19.62 -20.25
CA MET A 78 33.19 20.76 -19.56
C MET A 78 32.37 22.05 -19.69
N ARG A 79 31.86 22.30 -20.89
CA ARG A 79 31.07 23.49 -21.19
C ARG A 79 29.76 23.51 -20.39
N LEU A 80 29.05 22.39 -20.27
CA LEU A 80 27.80 22.33 -19.52
C LEU A 80 28.01 22.57 -18.02
N GLU A 81 29.06 22.00 -17.42
CA GLU A 81 29.40 22.31 -16.02
C GLU A 81 29.76 23.78 -15.82
N SER A 82 30.50 24.37 -16.77
CA SER A 82 30.86 25.79 -16.74
C SER A 82 29.63 26.70 -16.81
N ILE A 83 28.63 26.36 -17.62
CA ILE A 83 27.38 27.12 -17.70
C ILE A 83 26.66 27.13 -16.35
N VAL A 84 26.48 25.96 -15.71
CA VAL A 84 25.84 25.87 -14.39
C VAL A 84 26.55 26.75 -13.38
N ARG A 85 27.89 26.64 -13.31
CA ARG A 85 28.72 27.44 -12.38
C ARG A 85 28.61 28.93 -12.66
N SER A 86 28.72 29.34 -13.92
CA SER A 86 28.67 30.76 -14.31
C SER A 86 27.33 31.44 -14.00
N LYS A 87 26.25 30.66 -13.95
CA LYS A 87 24.90 31.13 -13.62
C LYS A 87 24.59 31.05 -12.13
N GLY A 88 25.50 30.52 -11.30
CA GLY A 88 25.38 30.46 -9.85
C GLY A 88 24.84 29.13 -9.29
N GLY A 89 24.80 28.07 -10.10
CA GLY A 89 24.46 26.71 -9.68
C GLY A 89 25.68 25.85 -9.40
N VAL A 90 25.45 24.69 -8.77
CA VAL A 90 26.43 23.62 -8.58
C VAL A 90 26.10 22.47 -9.55
N PRO A 91 26.99 22.12 -10.51
CA PRO A 91 26.75 21.01 -11.41
C PRO A 91 26.96 19.67 -10.71
N ALA A 92 26.09 18.71 -11.01
CA ALA A 92 26.23 17.33 -10.58
C ALA A 92 26.16 16.43 -11.82
N THR A 93 27.30 16.23 -12.49
CA THR A 93 27.39 15.25 -13.59
C THR A 93 27.36 13.84 -13.03
N ILE A 94 26.48 12.99 -13.58
CA ILE A 94 26.15 11.67 -13.04
C ILE A 94 26.48 10.56 -14.04
N GLY A 95 27.10 9.49 -13.57
CA GLY A 95 27.44 8.30 -14.35
C GLY A 95 28.00 7.17 -13.47
N VAL A 96 28.55 6.13 -14.08
CA VAL A 96 29.14 4.97 -13.37
C VAL A 96 30.59 4.79 -13.77
N ILE A 97 31.48 4.71 -12.77
CA ILE A 97 32.91 4.40 -12.95
C ILE A 97 33.24 3.18 -12.10
N ASP A 98 33.84 2.17 -12.71
CA ASP A 98 34.27 0.94 -12.05
C ASP A 98 33.15 0.25 -11.22
N GLY A 99 31.92 0.30 -11.72
CA GLY A 99 30.75 -0.24 -11.03
C GLY A 99 30.27 0.59 -9.82
N VAL A 100 30.71 1.83 -9.67
CA VAL A 100 30.22 2.76 -8.63
C VAL A 100 29.53 3.96 -9.29
N ALA A 101 28.27 4.20 -8.93
CA ALA A 101 27.55 5.39 -9.36
C ALA A 101 28.18 6.64 -8.71
N ARG A 102 28.47 7.64 -9.52
CA ARG A 102 29.04 8.93 -9.11
C ARG A 102 28.02 10.04 -9.32
N VAL A 103 27.86 10.91 -8.33
CA VAL A 103 27.06 12.14 -8.43
C VAL A 103 27.95 13.35 -8.16
N GLY A 104 28.21 14.14 -9.21
CA GLY A 104 29.23 15.19 -9.22
C GLY A 104 30.61 14.60 -9.53
N MET A 105 30.77 14.08 -10.75
CA MET A 105 32.06 13.64 -11.25
C MET A 105 33.08 14.78 -11.28
N ASN A 106 34.32 14.49 -10.91
CA ASN A 106 35.39 15.47 -11.12
C ASN A 106 35.85 15.48 -12.60
N GLN A 107 36.65 16.49 -12.97
CA GLN A 107 37.12 16.67 -14.34
C GLN A 107 37.87 15.45 -14.89
N THR A 108 38.66 14.76 -14.06
CA THR A 108 39.42 13.57 -14.47
C THR A 108 38.47 12.40 -14.74
N GLU A 109 37.55 12.12 -13.82
CA GLU A 109 36.51 11.09 -13.95
C GLU A 109 35.63 11.32 -15.20
N LEU A 110 35.23 12.56 -15.43
CA LEU A 110 34.41 12.94 -16.59
C LEU A 110 35.18 12.77 -17.91
N THR A 111 36.43 13.24 -17.95
CA THR A 111 37.30 13.07 -19.11
C THR A 111 37.59 11.60 -19.39
N GLU A 112 37.81 10.81 -18.33
CA GLU A 112 38.00 9.36 -18.42
C GLU A 112 36.76 8.70 -19.02
N LEU A 113 35.57 8.93 -18.48
CA LEU A 113 34.34 8.32 -18.99
C LEU A 113 34.05 8.73 -20.44
N ALA A 114 34.23 10.01 -20.79
CA ALA A 114 33.95 10.54 -22.13
C ALA A 114 35.02 10.15 -23.18
N SER A 115 36.28 9.96 -22.79
CA SER A 115 37.34 9.51 -23.71
C SER A 115 37.39 7.99 -23.86
N THR A 116 36.96 7.25 -22.84
CA THR A 116 36.94 5.77 -22.83
C THR A 116 35.96 5.19 -23.86
N SER A 117 34.88 5.92 -24.20
CA SER A 117 33.90 5.49 -25.20
C SER A 117 34.49 5.21 -26.60
N GLN A 118 35.68 5.73 -26.90
CA GLN A 118 36.41 5.43 -28.15
C GLN A 118 37.29 4.19 -28.08
N ARG A 119 37.67 3.73 -26.88
CA ARG A 119 38.72 2.71 -26.68
C ARG A 119 38.18 1.40 -26.16
N THR A 120 37.17 1.45 -25.30
CA THR A 120 36.53 0.28 -24.71
C THR A 120 35.01 0.48 -24.65
N LYS A 121 34.28 -0.62 -24.51
CA LYS A 121 32.81 -0.57 -24.46
C LYS A 121 32.36 0.12 -23.16
N VAL A 122 31.82 1.32 -23.29
CA VAL A 122 31.08 2.00 -22.20
C VAL A 122 29.63 1.56 -22.26
N HIS A 123 29.06 1.17 -21.13
CA HIS A 123 27.67 0.73 -21.07
C HIS A 123 26.71 1.92 -21.10
N LYS A 124 25.62 1.81 -21.85
CA LYS A 124 24.48 2.72 -21.73
C LYS A 124 23.60 2.26 -20.57
N VAL A 125 23.51 3.04 -19.51
CA VAL A 125 22.94 2.62 -18.22
C VAL A 125 21.59 3.29 -17.97
N SER A 126 20.51 2.53 -18.16
CA SER A 126 19.15 2.91 -17.76
C SER A 126 18.81 2.34 -16.38
N ARG A 127 17.56 2.50 -15.91
CA ARG A 127 17.07 1.98 -14.61
C ARG A 127 17.44 0.51 -14.39
N ARG A 128 17.20 -0.34 -15.39
CA ARG A 128 17.44 -1.79 -15.32
C ARG A 128 18.92 -2.17 -15.22
N ASP A 129 19.80 -1.29 -15.68
CA ASP A 129 21.23 -1.57 -15.83
C ASP A 129 22.02 -1.18 -14.57
N LEU A 130 21.49 -0.28 -13.73
CA LEU A 130 22.16 0.21 -12.52
C LEU A 130 22.54 -0.93 -11.55
N GLY A 131 21.61 -1.85 -11.27
CA GLY A 131 21.89 -2.99 -10.40
C GLY A 131 22.91 -3.97 -10.99
N TYR A 132 22.84 -4.17 -12.31
CA TYR A 132 23.78 -5.05 -13.03
C TYR A 132 25.20 -4.50 -12.99
N ILE A 133 25.40 -3.24 -13.39
CA ILE A 133 26.73 -2.63 -13.47
C ILE A 133 27.36 -2.48 -12.08
N CYS A 134 26.55 -2.10 -11.07
CA CYS A 134 27.04 -1.98 -9.69
C CYS A 134 27.37 -3.36 -9.09
N GLY A 135 26.52 -4.37 -9.32
CA GLY A 135 26.75 -5.73 -8.86
C GLY A 135 27.98 -6.39 -9.51
N ALA A 136 28.22 -6.13 -10.80
CA ALA A 136 29.42 -6.57 -11.50
C ALA A 136 30.69 -5.96 -10.86
N GLY A 137 30.64 -4.68 -10.47
CA GLY A 137 31.70 -4.01 -9.71
C GLY A 137 32.06 -4.73 -8.41
N ILE A 138 31.06 -5.13 -7.60
CA ILE A 138 31.31 -5.92 -6.36
C ILE A 138 32.06 -7.21 -6.65
N ARG A 139 31.70 -7.87 -7.76
CA ARG A 139 32.27 -9.16 -8.18
C ARG A 139 33.67 -9.01 -8.80
N GLY A 140 34.22 -7.80 -8.84
CA GLY A 140 35.55 -7.49 -9.39
C GLY A 140 35.56 -7.28 -10.90
N SER A 141 34.39 -7.24 -11.55
CA SER A 141 34.29 -6.90 -12.98
C SER A 141 33.99 -5.42 -13.10
N LEU A 142 35.05 -4.62 -13.22
CA LEU A 142 34.96 -3.17 -13.30
C LEU A 142 34.39 -2.75 -14.66
N MET A 143 33.33 -1.95 -14.64
CA MET A 143 32.61 -1.49 -15.83
C MET A 143 32.27 -0.01 -15.70
N ASN A 144 32.46 0.72 -16.79
CA ASN A 144 32.09 2.13 -16.90
C ASN A 144 30.77 2.26 -17.67
N GLY A 145 29.97 3.24 -17.27
CA GLY A 145 28.65 3.43 -17.87
C GLY A 145 28.19 4.88 -17.87
N GLY A 146 27.70 5.32 -19.02
CA GLY A 146 26.97 6.57 -19.16
C GLY A 146 25.51 6.37 -18.77
N THR A 147 24.98 7.16 -17.83
CA THR A 147 23.59 7.04 -17.40
C THR A 147 22.66 7.74 -18.37
N THR A 148 21.52 7.12 -18.71
CA THR A 148 20.44 7.77 -19.48
C THR A 148 19.68 8.75 -18.59
N ILE A 149 18.65 9.41 -19.12
CA ILE A 149 17.74 10.24 -18.32
C ILE A 149 17.17 9.42 -17.14
N ALA A 150 16.62 8.23 -17.39
CA ALA A 150 16.10 7.37 -16.32
C ALA A 150 17.15 7.06 -15.22
N GLY A 151 18.35 6.61 -15.61
CA GLY A 151 19.40 6.31 -14.64
C GLY A 151 19.87 7.55 -13.86
N THR A 152 19.96 8.70 -14.54
CA THR A 152 20.37 9.98 -13.96
C THR A 152 19.34 10.49 -12.96
N MET A 153 18.05 10.40 -13.27
CA MET A 153 16.97 10.82 -12.36
C MET A 153 17.02 10.06 -11.03
N ILE A 154 17.19 8.74 -11.07
CA ILE A 154 17.26 7.89 -9.86
C ILE A 154 18.41 8.36 -8.96
N LEU A 155 19.61 8.49 -9.54
CA LEU A 155 20.81 8.85 -8.80
C LEU A 155 20.77 10.31 -8.31
N ALA A 156 20.20 11.22 -9.10
CA ALA A 156 19.96 12.61 -8.71
C ALA A 156 19.02 12.68 -7.51
N HIS A 157 17.90 11.93 -7.54
CA HIS A 157 16.95 11.89 -6.45
C HIS A 157 17.55 11.30 -5.17
N LEU A 158 18.32 10.21 -5.27
CA LEU A 158 19.05 9.63 -4.14
C LEU A 158 20.03 10.63 -3.51
N ALA A 159 20.65 11.50 -4.31
CA ALA A 159 21.51 12.58 -3.83
C ALA A 159 20.73 13.83 -3.33
N GLY A 160 19.41 13.86 -3.47
CA GLY A 160 18.56 14.99 -3.06
C GLY A 160 18.45 16.12 -4.09
N ILE A 161 18.92 15.91 -5.31
CA ILE A 161 18.85 16.90 -6.40
C ILE A 161 17.45 16.86 -7.03
N LYS A 162 16.82 18.03 -7.20
CA LYS A 162 15.44 18.16 -7.70
C LYS A 162 15.34 18.61 -9.16
N VAL A 163 16.42 19.16 -9.74
CA VAL A 163 16.44 19.69 -11.11
C VAL A 163 17.52 18.99 -11.92
N PHE A 164 17.14 18.52 -13.11
CA PHE A 164 17.99 17.85 -14.08
C PHE A 164 17.81 18.53 -15.44
N ALA A 165 18.90 18.91 -16.11
CA ALA A 165 18.87 19.44 -17.47
C ALA A 165 19.54 18.48 -18.47
N THR A 166 18.92 18.31 -19.64
CA THR A 166 19.41 17.48 -20.74
C THR A 166 19.01 18.06 -22.10
N GLY A 167 19.46 17.44 -23.19
CA GLY A 167 19.03 17.79 -24.54
C GLY A 167 17.57 17.44 -24.79
N GLY A 168 17.23 16.15 -24.79
CA GLY A 168 15.92 15.68 -25.24
C GLY A 168 15.54 14.32 -24.68
N LEU A 169 14.29 14.20 -24.23
CA LEU A 169 13.75 12.99 -23.63
C LEU A 169 13.74 11.81 -24.62
N GLY A 170 13.86 10.58 -24.12
CA GLY A 170 13.32 9.42 -24.84
C GLY A 170 11.78 9.50 -24.95
N GLY A 171 11.14 8.49 -25.53
CA GLY A 171 9.69 8.51 -25.65
C GLY A 171 9.15 7.26 -26.31
N VAL A 172 7.89 7.36 -26.75
CA VAL A 172 7.26 6.31 -27.55
C VAL A 172 7.84 6.39 -28.97
N HIS A 173 8.40 5.30 -29.47
CA HIS A 173 8.87 5.24 -30.85
C HIS A 173 7.69 5.22 -31.83
N ARG A 174 7.87 5.69 -33.07
CA ARG A 174 6.83 5.61 -34.10
C ARG A 174 6.51 4.13 -34.38
N GLY A 175 5.24 3.75 -34.32
CA GLY A 175 4.80 2.34 -34.36
C GLY A 175 4.85 1.63 -33.00
N GLY A 176 5.14 2.36 -31.91
CA GLY A 176 5.26 1.86 -30.55
C GLY A 176 3.99 1.20 -30.01
N GLU A 177 2.81 1.52 -30.55
CA GLU A 177 1.55 0.82 -30.24
C GLU A 177 1.55 -0.65 -30.64
N THR A 178 2.44 -1.05 -31.56
CA THR A 178 2.59 -2.44 -32.02
C THR A 178 3.88 -3.04 -31.48
N THR A 179 4.99 -2.30 -31.57
CA THR A 179 6.31 -2.82 -31.18
C THR A 179 6.56 -2.77 -29.68
N MET A 180 5.80 -1.95 -28.95
CA MET A 180 6.02 -1.62 -27.54
C MET A 180 7.43 -1.05 -27.27
N ASP A 181 8.08 -0.46 -28.28
CA ASP A 181 9.36 0.23 -28.14
C ASP A 181 9.14 1.61 -27.49
N ILE A 182 9.16 1.61 -26.16
CA ILE A 182 8.89 2.78 -25.31
C ILE A 182 10.07 3.01 -24.38
N SER A 183 10.61 4.23 -24.35
CA SER A 183 11.72 4.56 -23.48
C SER A 183 11.34 4.44 -22.00
N ALA A 184 12.22 3.80 -21.22
CA ALA A 184 12.12 3.75 -19.76
C ALA A 184 12.19 5.14 -19.10
N ASP A 185 12.61 6.18 -19.83
CA ASP A 185 12.60 7.57 -19.34
C ASP A 185 11.18 8.03 -18.98
N LEU A 186 10.13 7.56 -19.70
CA LEU A 186 8.75 7.96 -19.43
C LEU A 186 8.23 7.37 -18.13
N THR A 187 8.44 6.07 -17.92
CA THR A 187 8.08 5.39 -16.67
C THR A 187 8.92 5.90 -15.50
N GLU A 188 10.18 6.32 -15.73
CA GLU A 188 10.99 6.93 -14.66
C GLU A 188 10.46 8.31 -14.26
N LEU A 189 10.01 9.11 -15.23
CA LEU A 189 9.27 10.34 -14.94
C LEU A 189 8.01 10.07 -14.11
N GLY A 190 7.32 8.94 -14.27
CA GLY A 190 6.20 8.55 -13.39
C GLY A 190 6.59 8.21 -11.94
N ARG A 191 7.87 7.88 -11.70
CA ARG A 191 8.34 7.27 -10.43
C ARG A 191 9.27 8.12 -9.59
N THR A 192 9.97 9.07 -10.20
CA THR A 192 11.07 9.80 -9.56
C THR A 192 10.80 11.31 -9.59
N PRO A 193 10.70 11.98 -8.42
CA PRO A 193 10.31 13.39 -8.34
C PRO A 193 11.51 14.32 -8.61
N VAL A 194 11.94 14.31 -9.86
CA VAL A 194 12.97 15.18 -10.42
C VAL A 194 12.36 15.91 -11.61
N ALA A 195 12.54 17.23 -11.65
CA ALA A 195 12.15 18.04 -12.79
C ALA A 195 13.21 17.96 -13.89
N VAL A 196 12.80 17.52 -15.08
CA VAL A 196 13.64 17.42 -16.27
C VAL A 196 13.37 18.62 -17.16
N VAL A 197 14.43 19.39 -17.44
CA VAL A 197 14.42 20.46 -18.43
C VAL A 197 15.04 19.93 -19.72
N SER A 198 14.26 19.90 -20.80
CA SER A 198 14.71 19.40 -22.11
C SER A 198 14.03 20.14 -23.26
N SER A 199 14.46 19.94 -24.50
CA SER A 199 13.78 20.45 -25.69
C SER A 199 12.73 19.48 -26.20
N GLY A 200 11.87 19.01 -25.29
CA GLY A 200 10.87 17.98 -25.55
C GLY A 200 11.46 16.57 -25.59
N CYS A 201 10.86 15.70 -26.40
CA CYS A 201 11.43 14.39 -26.74
C CYS A 201 12.14 14.45 -28.10
N LYS A 202 13.06 13.51 -28.35
CA LYS A 202 13.81 13.45 -29.62
C LYS A 202 12.87 13.40 -30.81
N SER A 203 13.14 14.21 -31.84
CA SER A 203 12.22 14.51 -32.94
C SER A 203 11.78 13.32 -33.81
N PHE A 204 12.52 12.21 -33.79
CA PHE A 204 12.16 10.99 -34.53
C PHE A 204 11.17 10.09 -33.78
N LEU A 205 10.80 10.44 -32.55
CA LEU A 205 9.81 9.74 -31.73
C LEU A 205 8.37 10.16 -32.11
N ASP A 206 7.39 9.48 -31.52
CA ASP A 206 5.98 9.82 -31.59
C ASP A 206 5.62 10.77 -30.44
N ILE A 207 5.52 12.06 -30.73
CA ILE A 207 5.27 13.09 -29.71
C ILE A 207 3.88 12.94 -29.10
N GLN A 208 2.85 12.66 -29.91
CA GLN A 208 1.48 12.58 -29.42
C GLN A 208 1.35 11.40 -28.46
N ARG A 209 1.81 10.21 -28.84
CA ARG A 209 1.80 9.04 -27.94
C ARG A 209 2.70 9.23 -26.73
N THR A 210 3.81 9.95 -26.86
CA THR A 210 4.66 10.28 -25.71
C THR A 210 3.91 11.15 -24.69
N LEU A 211 3.12 12.13 -25.13
CA LEU A 211 2.31 12.96 -24.25
C LEU A 211 1.20 12.15 -23.56
N GLU A 212 0.48 11.29 -24.30
CA GLU A 212 -0.55 10.40 -23.73
C GLU A 212 0.04 9.44 -22.67
N TYR A 213 1.23 8.91 -22.92
CA TYR A 213 1.93 8.05 -21.97
C TYR A 213 2.34 8.83 -20.72
N LEU A 214 2.88 10.05 -20.87
CA LEU A 214 3.25 10.91 -19.75
C LEU A 214 2.03 11.34 -18.92
N GLU A 215 0.89 11.58 -19.55
CA GLU A 215 -0.39 11.82 -18.86
C GLU A 215 -0.80 10.60 -18.02
N THR A 216 -0.71 9.40 -18.61
CA THR A 216 -1.00 8.13 -17.92
C THR A 216 -0.09 7.90 -16.71
N GLU A 217 1.19 8.26 -16.81
CA GLU A 217 2.18 8.16 -15.73
C GLU A 217 2.09 9.32 -14.71
N GLY A 218 1.12 10.23 -14.85
CA GLY A 218 0.92 11.35 -13.91
C GLY A 218 2.05 12.39 -13.94
N VAL A 219 2.70 12.56 -15.08
CA VAL A 219 3.82 13.49 -15.26
C VAL A 219 3.31 14.85 -15.71
N VAL A 220 3.66 15.89 -14.97
CA VAL A 220 3.36 17.27 -15.37
C VAL A 220 4.24 17.65 -16.56
N VAL A 221 3.63 17.99 -17.69
CA VAL A 221 4.33 18.48 -18.89
C VAL A 221 3.95 19.95 -19.15
N ALA A 222 4.94 20.84 -19.17
CA ALA A 222 4.73 22.25 -19.49
C ALA A 222 5.81 22.80 -20.42
N ALA A 223 5.44 23.64 -21.39
CA ALA A 223 6.38 24.33 -22.27
C ALA A 223 6.65 25.76 -21.78
N PHE A 224 7.91 26.18 -21.84
CA PHE A 224 8.26 27.58 -21.65
C PHE A 224 7.74 28.42 -22.82
N ALA A 225 6.99 29.46 -22.48
CA ALA A 225 6.43 30.40 -23.43
C ALA A 225 7.52 31.20 -24.15
N ASP A 226 8.71 31.36 -23.55
CA ASP A 226 9.88 32.08 -24.07
C ASP A 226 9.60 33.42 -24.77
N GLY A 227 8.59 34.14 -24.28
CA GLY A 227 8.15 35.44 -24.82
C GLY A 227 7.06 35.36 -25.89
N ARG A 228 6.73 34.15 -26.38
CA ARG A 228 5.57 33.88 -27.26
C ARG A 228 4.26 33.92 -26.44
N LYS A 229 3.15 34.23 -27.13
CA LYS A 229 1.80 34.31 -26.55
C LYS A 229 0.85 33.34 -27.25
N GLY A 230 -0.18 32.89 -26.54
CA GLY A 230 -1.20 31.97 -27.06
C GLY A 230 -0.80 30.50 -26.89
N ASP A 231 -1.34 29.64 -27.75
CA ASP A 231 -1.11 28.19 -27.67
C ASP A 231 0.30 27.85 -28.15
N ILE A 232 1.17 27.47 -27.20
CA ILE A 232 2.56 27.10 -27.47
C ILE A 232 2.65 25.63 -27.84
N ASP A 233 3.38 25.33 -28.91
CA ASP A 233 3.67 23.96 -29.31
C ASP A 233 4.66 23.30 -28.34
N PHE A 234 4.47 22.01 -28.11
CA PHE A 234 5.50 21.17 -27.52
C PHE A 234 6.72 21.18 -28.47
N PRO A 235 7.93 21.47 -28.00
CA PRO A 235 9.10 21.54 -28.87
C PRO A 235 9.51 20.15 -29.36
N ALA A 236 9.89 20.04 -30.63
CA ALA A 236 10.33 18.80 -31.26
C ALA A 236 11.84 18.79 -31.46
N PHE A 237 12.59 18.92 -30.35
CA PHE A 237 14.04 18.84 -30.28
C PHE A 237 14.78 19.82 -31.20
N PHE A 238 15.02 19.48 -32.47
CA PHE A 238 15.67 20.34 -33.47
C PHE A 238 14.78 21.48 -33.99
N THR A 239 13.49 21.44 -33.68
CA THR A 239 12.50 22.42 -34.16
C THR A 239 11.72 22.99 -32.97
N ARG A 240 11.46 24.30 -33.02
CA ARG A 240 10.70 25.02 -31.97
C ARG A 240 9.24 24.59 -31.90
N ASP A 241 8.65 24.29 -33.05
CA ASP A 241 7.23 23.99 -33.18
C ASP A 241 7.06 22.58 -33.76
N SER A 242 6.36 21.71 -33.03
CA SER A 242 6.11 20.32 -33.46
C SER A 242 4.85 20.17 -34.30
N GLY A 243 3.93 21.14 -34.24
CA GLY A 243 2.54 21.02 -34.68
C GLY A 243 1.61 20.43 -33.62
N ILE A 244 2.11 20.07 -32.43
CA ILE A 244 1.35 19.51 -31.31
C ILE A 244 1.42 20.48 -30.14
N LYS A 245 0.27 20.81 -29.54
CA LYS A 245 0.21 21.76 -28.41
C LYS A 245 0.78 21.15 -27.13
N ALA A 246 1.50 21.96 -26.36
CA ALA A 246 1.95 21.54 -25.04
C ALA A 246 0.75 21.45 -24.07
N PRO A 247 0.67 20.43 -23.20
CA PRO A 247 -0.43 20.29 -22.25
C PRO A 247 -0.60 21.50 -21.30
N ARG A 248 0.53 22.12 -20.93
CA ARG A 248 0.59 23.35 -20.14
C ARG A 248 1.64 24.30 -20.70
N VAL A 249 1.50 25.59 -20.39
CA VAL A 249 2.46 26.63 -20.74
C VAL A 249 2.85 27.40 -19.48
N ILE A 250 4.14 27.62 -19.29
CA ILE A 250 4.72 28.40 -18.19
C ILE A 250 5.53 29.57 -18.74
N GLN A 251 5.57 30.70 -18.04
CA GLN A 251 6.17 31.92 -18.56
C GLN A 251 7.67 31.99 -18.32
N ASN A 252 8.13 31.52 -17.16
CA ASN A 252 9.49 31.74 -16.69
C ASN A 252 9.95 30.69 -15.67
N ALA A 253 11.19 30.82 -15.21
CA ALA A 253 11.79 29.89 -14.25
C ALA A 253 11.10 29.91 -12.88
N GLN A 254 10.48 31.02 -12.48
CA GLN A 254 9.73 31.14 -11.22
C GLN A 254 8.48 30.25 -11.24
N ASP A 255 7.75 30.21 -12.35
CA ASP A 255 6.59 29.31 -12.51
C ASP A 255 7.02 27.85 -12.36
N ALA A 256 8.08 27.43 -13.06
CA ALA A 256 8.63 26.08 -12.94
C ALA A 256 9.07 25.76 -11.50
N ALA A 257 9.79 26.68 -10.84
CA ALA A 257 10.23 26.52 -9.47
C ALA A 257 9.06 26.40 -8.48
N ALA A 258 7.99 27.19 -8.67
CA ALA A 258 6.79 27.11 -7.84
C ALA A 258 6.07 25.76 -8.00
N ILE A 259 6.01 25.23 -9.23
CA ILE A 259 5.45 23.89 -9.49
C ILE A 259 6.30 22.82 -8.80
N ILE A 260 7.64 22.86 -8.94
CA ILE A 260 8.54 21.91 -8.28
C ILE A 260 8.39 21.99 -6.76
N TYR A 261 8.32 23.21 -6.23
CA TYR A 261 8.16 23.45 -4.81
C TYR A 261 6.85 22.85 -4.30
N ALA A 262 5.72 23.16 -4.94
CA ALA A 262 4.41 22.62 -4.59
C ALA A 262 4.38 21.09 -4.71
N GLN A 263 4.95 20.52 -5.78
CA GLN A 263 5.05 19.08 -5.99
C GLN A 263 5.84 18.40 -4.85
N SER A 264 6.93 19.05 -4.40
CA SER A 264 7.71 18.59 -3.24
C SER A 264 6.94 18.72 -1.92
N GLN A 265 6.13 19.77 -1.73
CA GLN A 265 5.33 19.97 -0.50
C GLN A 265 4.17 18.98 -0.41
N LEU A 266 3.51 18.69 -1.55
CA LEU A 266 2.44 17.69 -1.67
C LEU A 266 2.97 16.25 -1.67
N GLN A 267 4.29 16.07 -1.61
CA GLN A 267 4.97 14.77 -1.57
C GLN A 267 4.65 13.83 -2.75
N LEU A 268 4.25 14.39 -3.89
CA LEU A 268 4.00 13.61 -5.10
C LEU A 268 5.32 12.99 -5.59
N LYS A 269 5.24 11.74 -6.06
CA LYS A 269 6.43 10.96 -6.44
C LYS A 269 6.72 10.96 -7.94
N SER A 270 5.84 11.52 -8.77
CA SER A 270 6.13 11.75 -10.19
C SER A 270 7.10 12.92 -10.37
N GLY A 271 7.85 12.87 -11.46
CA GLY A 271 8.68 13.94 -11.97
C GLY A 271 7.88 14.95 -12.78
N MET A 272 8.61 15.89 -13.37
CA MET A 272 8.05 16.96 -14.20
C MET A 272 8.89 17.07 -15.46
N LEU A 273 8.24 17.38 -16.58
CA LEU A 273 8.90 17.70 -17.84
C LEU A 273 8.63 19.18 -18.19
N PHE A 274 9.65 20.01 -18.01
CA PHE A 274 9.62 21.40 -18.45
C PHE A 274 10.34 21.51 -19.79
N THR A 275 9.57 21.72 -20.85
CA THR A 275 10.09 21.75 -22.20
C THR A 275 10.50 23.16 -22.61
N ASN A 276 11.74 23.30 -23.06
CA ASN A 276 12.33 24.55 -23.47
C ASN A 276 12.69 24.47 -24.96
N PRO A 277 12.06 25.29 -25.82
CA PRO A 277 12.31 25.26 -27.26
C PRO A 277 13.77 25.58 -27.57
N VAL A 278 14.31 24.97 -28.63
CA VAL A 278 15.63 25.32 -29.17
C VAL A 278 15.71 26.83 -29.48
N PRO A 279 16.86 27.51 -29.30
CA PRO A 279 17.00 28.92 -29.68
C PRO A 279 16.58 29.17 -31.12
N GLU A 280 15.95 30.32 -31.38
CA GLU A 280 15.35 30.65 -32.68
C GLU A 280 16.36 30.57 -33.83
N GLU A 281 17.56 31.13 -33.62
CA GLU A 281 18.63 31.13 -34.61
C GLU A 281 19.25 29.76 -34.87
N HIS A 282 18.98 28.79 -34.00
CA HIS A 282 19.43 27.40 -34.13
C HIS A 282 18.30 26.44 -34.53
N SER A 283 17.05 26.90 -34.67
CA SER A 283 15.93 26.04 -35.05
C SER A 283 15.99 25.66 -36.52
N PHE A 284 15.73 24.38 -36.84
CA PHE A 284 15.48 23.98 -38.22
C PHE A 284 14.09 24.47 -38.68
N PRO A 285 13.92 24.75 -39.98
CA PRO A 285 12.62 24.75 -40.62
C PRO A 285 11.97 23.36 -40.48
N LYS A 286 10.74 23.30 -39.95
CA LYS A 286 10.05 22.04 -39.71
C LYS A 286 9.97 21.11 -40.94
N PRO A 287 9.58 21.58 -42.15
CA PRO A 287 9.50 20.72 -43.32
C PRO A 287 10.85 20.09 -43.72
N GLU A 288 11.95 20.83 -43.53
CA GLU A 288 13.30 20.34 -43.80
C GLU A 288 13.67 19.21 -42.83
N MET A 289 13.45 19.43 -41.53
CA MET A 289 13.79 18.45 -40.50
C MET A 289 12.91 17.19 -40.59
N ASP A 290 11.62 17.34 -40.88
CA ASP A 290 10.69 16.22 -41.04
C ASP A 290 11.09 15.32 -42.22
N ALA A 291 11.61 15.90 -43.32
CA ALA A 291 12.13 15.14 -44.45
C ALA A 291 13.39 14.34 -44.08
N ILE A 292 14.33 14.96 -43.36
CA ILE A 292 15.55 14.32 -42.87
C ILE A 292 15.21 13.14 -41.93
N ILE A 293 14.31 13.36 -40.97
CA ILE A 293 13.88 12.33 -40.02
C ILE A 293 13.19 11.17 -40.73
N SER A 294 12.27 11.47 -41.64
CA SER A 294 11.53 10.43 -42.37
C SER A 294 12.48 9.54 -43.17
N ARG A 295 13.49 10.14 -43.81
CA ARG A 295 14.52 9.39 -44.53
C ARG A 295 15.40 8.56 -43.60
N ALA A 296 15.80 9.09 -42.45
CA ALA A 296 16.60 8.36 -41.47
C ALA A 296 15.87 7.13 -40.90
N ILE A 297 14.57 7.25 -40.61
CA ILE A 297 13.73 6.15 -40.12
C ILE A 297 13.52 5.09 -41.21
N GLU A 298 13.30 5.50 -42.45
CA GLU A 298 13.19 4.59 -43.60
C GLU A 298 14.46 3.74 -43.76
N LEU A 299 15.64 4.37 -43.68
CA LEU A 299 16.93 3.67 -43.76
C LEU A 299 17.11 2.69 -42.60
N ALA A 300 16.75 3.07 -41.37
CA ALA A 300 16.81 2.19 -40.21
C ALA A 300 15.92 0.94 -40.38
N HIS A 301 14.74 1.11 -40.98
CA HIS A 301 13.83 0.02 -41.28
C HIS A 301 14.38 -0.93 -42.36
N ILE A 302 14.93 -0.40 -43.45
CA ILE A 302 15.54 -1.18 -44.54
C ILE A 302 16.72 -2.01 -44.03
N GLU A 303 17.53 -1.44 -43.13
CA GLU A 303 18.71 -2.10 -42.57
C GLU A 303 18.41 -2.98 -41.35
N GLY A 304 17.14 -3.06 -40.92
CA GLY A 304 16.69 -3.94 -39.84
C GLY A 304 17.19 -3.55 -38.44
N ILE A 305 17.52 -2.27 -38.22
CA ILE A 305 18.00 -1.78 -36.92
C ILE A 305 16.81 -1.61 -35.96
N GLN A 306 16.88 -2.24 -34.79
CA GLN A 306 15.79 -2.26 -33.80
C GLN A 306 16.30 -2.12 -32.36
N GLY A 307 15.40 -1.88 -31.41
CA GLY A 307 15.71 -1.83 -29.98
C GLY A 307 16.67 -0.71 -29.58
N SER A 308 17.59 -0.99 -28.65
CA SER A 308 18.51 0.02 -28.10
C SER A 308 19.45 0.66 -29.13
N ASP A 309 19.66 -0.01 -30.26
CA ASP A 309 20.60 0.39 -31.31
C ASP A 309 19.94 1.32 -32.34
N ASN A 310 18.60 1.42 -32.34
CA ASN A 310 17.84 2.27 -33.24
C ASN A 310 18.12 3.77 -33.03
N THR A 311 18.14 4.22 -31.77
CA THR A 311 18.35 5.65 -31.45
C THR A 311 19.73 6.17 -31.92
N PRO A 312 20.87 5.52 -31.60
CA PRO A 312 22.18 5.94 -32.11
C PRO A 312 22.26 5.95 -33.64
N TYR A 313 21.67 4.93 -34.28
CA TYR A 313 21.67 4.84 -35.75
C TYR A 313 20.91 6.01 -36.40
N VAL A 314 19.69 6.28 -35.93
CA VAL A 314 18.85 7.36 -36.48
C VAL A 314 19.50 8.72 -36.27
N LEU A 315 20.12 8.97 -35.12
CA LEU A 315 20.85 10.22 -34.86
C LEU A 315 22.07 10.39 -35.79
N ALA A 316 22.83 9.34 -36.02
CA ALA A 316 23.96 9.36 -36.96
C ALA A 316 23.51 9.65 -38.40
N LYS A 317 22.37 9.08 -38.83
CA LYS A 317 21.79 9.38 -40.15
C LYS A 317 21.24 10.79 -40.24
N ILE A 318 20.67 11.34 -39.17
CA ILE A 318 20.24 12.74 -39.12
C ILE A 318 21.45 13.69 -39.23
N GLU A 319 22.57 13.37 -38.58
CA GLU A 319 23.83 14.12 -38.73
C GLU A 319 24.31 14.13 -40.19
N GLU A 320 24.41 12.95 -40.81
CA GLU A 320 24.82 12.79 -42.20
C GLU A 320 23.92 13.60 -43.15
N LEU A 321 22.60 13.41 -43.04
CA LEU A 321 21.61 14.02 -43.93
C LEU A 321 21.45 15.54 -43.72
N SER A 322 21.77 16.05 -42.53
CA SER A 322 21.75 17.49 -42.24
C SER A 322 23.07 18.21 -42.54
N GLY A 323 24.10 17.48 -42.99
CA GLY A 323 25.45 18.03 -43.20
C GLY A 323 26.08 18.57 -41.92
N GLY A 324 25.81 17.93 -40.77
CA GLY A 324 26.34 18.32 -39.45
C GLY A 324 25.60 19.47 -38.75
N ARG A 325 24.61 20.12 -39.40
CA ARG A 325 23.81 21.20 -38.76
C ARG A 325 23.01 20.71 -37.56
N SER A 326 22.60 19.43 -37.54
CA SER A 326 21.89 18.84 -36.39
C SER A 326 22.75 18.80 -35.13
N VAL A 327 24.07 18.56 -35.25
CA VAL A 327 25.01 18.53 -34.13
C VAL A 327 25.17 19.92 -33.51
N ALA A 328 25.31 20.95 -34.35
CA ALA A 328 25.38 22.34 -33.89
C ALA A 328 24.09 22.75 -33.15
N THR A 329 22.94 22.35 -33.69
CA THR A 329 21.62 22.59 -33.08
C THR A 329 21.47 21.85 -31.75
N ASN A 330 21.89 20.57 -31.71
CA ASN A 330 21.87 19.75 -30.49
C ASN A 330 22.74 20.33 -29.39
N ARG A 331 23.91 20.89 -29.75
CA ARG A 331 24.77 21.62 -28.81
C ARG A 331 24.09 22.88 -28.28
N ALA A 332 23.51 23.69 -29.14
CA ALA A 332 22.85 24.94 -28.75
C ALA A 332 21.64 24.69 -27.83
N LEU A 333 20.80 23.69 -28.14
CA LEU A 333 19.64 23.37 -27.31
C LEU A 333 20.04 22.84 -25.93
N VAL A 334 21.07 22.00 -25.82
CA VAL A 334 21.46 21.47 -24.50
C VAL A 334 22.10 22.54 -23.63
N GLU A 335 22.93 23.42 -24.20
CA GLU A 335 23.47 24.58 -23.49
C GLU A 335 22.34 25.48 -22.98
N TYR A 336 21.31 25.72 -23.80
CA TYR A 336 20.16 26.53 -23.42
C TYR A 336 19.29 25.87 -22.33
N ASN A 337 19.07 24.56 -22.41
CA ASN A 337 18.34 23.81 -21.38
C ASN A 337 19.08 23.80 -20.04
N VAL A 338 20.42 23.69 -20.05
CA VAL A 338 21.24 23.77 -18.85
C VAL A 338 21.18 25.17 -18.24
N GLU A 339 21.19 26.23 -19.05
CA GLU A 339 20.99 27.59 -18.56
C GLU A 339 19.61 27.76 -17.89
N VAL A 340 18.53 27.31 -18.55
CA VAL A 340 17.16 27.41 -18.02
C VAL A 340 17.00 26.56 -16.76
N GLY A 341 17.49 25.31 -16.76
CA GLY A 341 17.48 24.44 -15.58
C GLY A 341 18.22 25.04 -14.40
N THR A 342 19.34 25.74 -14.65
CA THR A 342 20.06 26.45 -13.58
C THR A 342 19.25 27.61 -13.01
N LYS A 343 18.56 28.39 -13.85
CA LYS A 343 17.64 29.44 -13.39
C LYS A 343 16.50 28.86 -12.54
N VAL A 344 15.91 27.74 -12.97
CA VAL A 344 14.86 27.04 -12.21
C VAL A 344 15.37 26.58 -10.84
N ALA A 345 16.56 25.98 -10.77
CA ALA A 345 17.16 25.56 -9.51
C ALA A 345 17.42 26.73 -8.56
N ILE A 346 17.85 27.88 -9.08
CA ILE A 346 18.05 29.12 -8.31
C ILE A 346 16.74 29.64 -7.73
N GLU A 347 15.68 29.75 -8.54
CA GLU A 347 14.38 30.21 -8.06
C GLU A 347 13.77 29.23 -7.04
N LEU A 348 13.97 27.92 -7.23
CA LEU A 348 13.55 26.90 -6.26
C LEU A 348 14.28 27.06 -4.92
N ALA A 349 15.60 27.26 -4.95
CA ALA A 349 16.40 27.49 -3.74
C ALA A 349 15.94 28.74 -2.97
N LYS A 350 15.52 29.81 -3.68
CA LYS A 350 14.92 31.00 -3.04
C LYS A 350 13.65 30.65 -2.29
N LEU A 351 12.69 29.96 -2.93
CA LEU A 351 11.42 29.55 -2.31
C LEU A 351 11.64 28.67 -1.07
N GLU A 352 12.57 27.72 -1.14
CA GLU A 352 12.91 26.86 -0.01
C GLU A 352 13.57 27.64 1.15
N SER A 353 14.35 28.69 0.84
CA SER A 353 14.99 29.55 1.84
C SER A 353 14.04 30.58 2.48
N GLU A 354 13.02 31.03 1.76
CA GLU A 354 12.05 32.05 2.22
C GLU A 354 11.04 31.45 3.20
N ASN A 355 10.54 30.23 2.94
CA ASN A 355 9.60 29.58 3.85
C ASN A 355 10.28 29.13 5.17
N GLY A 356 11.59 28.86 5.15
CA GLY A 356 12.40 28.67 6.36
C GLY A 356 12.47 29.91 7.26
N LYS A 357 12.19 31.12 6.73
CA LYS A 357 12.10 32.38 7.50
C LYS A 357 10.68 32.72 7.95
N ASP A 358 9.64 32.22 7.27
CA ASP A 358 8.24 32.42 7.69
C ASP A 358 7.84 31.49 8.84
N VAL A 359 8.48 30.34 9.02
CA VAL A 359 8.36 29.53 10.26
C VAL A 359 8.91 30.31 11.49
N ASP A 360 9.93 31.14 11.31
CA ASP A 360 10.46 32.06 12.34
C ASP A 360 9.56 33.31 12.54
N ARG A 361 8.79 33.74 11.53
CA ARG A 361 7.85 34.88 11.63
C ARG A 361 6.49 34.50 12.17
N TYR A 362 5.98 33.31 11.88
CA TYR A 362 4.75 32.79 12.51
C TYR A 362 4.95 32.44 13.99
N SER A 363 6.20 32.19 14.41
CA SER A 363 6.58 32.11 15.83
C SER A 363 6.64 33.48 16.54
N SER A 364 6.52 34.61 15.82
CA SER A 364 6.61 35.98 16.41
C SER A 364 5.33 36.81 16.32
N VAL A 365 4.20 36.24 15.88
CA VAL A 365 2.88 36.93 15.86
C VAL A 365 1.79 36.23 16.68
N ALA A 366 1.99 34.98 17.14
CA ALA A 366 1.11 34.33 18.12
C ALA A 366 1.52 34.59 19.59
N GLY A 367 2.43 35.53 19.82
CA GLY A 367 2.79 36.03 21.16
C GLY A 367 2.31 37.46 21.35
N ASN A 368 1.01 37.66 21.57
CA ASN A 368 0.40 38.77 22.34
C ASN A 368 -1.14 38.74 22.29
N ILE A 369 -1.75 37.73 22.94
CA ILE A 369 -2.96 37.97 23.73
C ILE A 369 -2.71 37.36 25.10
N SER A 370 -2.36 38.22 26.05
CA SER A 370 -2.16 37.85 27.45
C SER A 370 -3.49 37.51 28.12
N ILE A 371 -3.56 36.33 28.74
CA ILE A 371 -4.37 36.09 29.94
C ILE A 371 -3.39 35.64 31.03
N ASN A 372 -3.65 36.13 32.24
CA ASN A 372 -2.68 36.46 33.29
C ASN A 372 -1.87 35.30 33.91
N GLN A 373 -0.73 35.73 34.43
CA GLN A 373 0.31 35.05 35.22
C GLN A 373 -0.16 34.21 36.41
N ALA A 374 0.59 33.13 36.68
CA ALA A 374 1.37 32.93 37.92
C ALA A 374 2.42 31.82 37.68
N HIS A 375 3.71 32.13 37.48
CA HIS A 375 4.84 31.94 38.43
C HIS A 375 4.80 30.57 39.17
N VAL A 376 5.82 29.69 39.15
CA VAL A 376 7.19 29.88 39.65
C VAL A 376 8.14 28.74 39.16
N GLU A 377 9.28 29.19 38.61
CA GLU A 377 10.70 28.78 38.70
C GLU A 377 11.19 27.32 38.78
N GLU A 378 12.23 27.11 37.97
CA GLU A 378 13.25 26.07 37.92
C GLU A 378 14.05 25.89 39.23
N SER A 379 14.57 24.68 39.47
CA SER A 379 15.95 24.53 39.96
C SER A 379 16.55 23.16 39.67
N GLN A 380 17.83 23.23 39.28
CA GLN A 380 18.85 22.22 38.94
C GLN A 380 19.09 21.18 40.06
N ASP A 381 19.44 19.92 39.76
CA ASP A 381 20.84 19.49 39.55
C ASP A 381 21.01 17.97 39.35
N SER A 382 22.16 17.63 38.77
CA SER A 382 22.75 16.36 38.30
C SER A 382 22.78 15.11 39.22
N VAL A 383 22.77 13.90 38.62
CA VAL A 383 23.91 12.92 38.54
C VAL A 383 23.44 11.46 38.22
N GLN A 384 24.06 10.88 37.18
CA GLN A 384 24.36 9.46 36.84
C GLN A 384 23.37 8.29 37.03
N SER A 385 23.29 7.52 35.93
CA SER A 385 23.29 6.04 35.79
C SER A 385 21.96 5.29 35.58
N SER A 386 22.04 4.37 34.59
CA SER A 386 21.26 3.13 34.39
C SER A 386 19.76 3.18 34.07
N VAL A 387 19.44 2.61 32.90
CA VAL A 387 18.28 1.76 32.58
C VAL A 387 16.90 2.44 32.45
N GLU A 388 16.07 1.82 31.58
CA GLU A 388 14.63 1.98 31.39
C GLU A 388 14.11 3.07 30.43
N PHE A 389 13.77 2.63 29.22
CA PHE A 389 12.70 3.22 28.42
C PHE A 389 11.39 3.05 29.18
N THR A 390 10.97 4.10 29.89
CA THR A 390 9.57 4.33 30.21
C THR A 390 9.24 5.75 29.77
N ASN A 391 8.27 5.86 28.86
CA ASN A 391 7.50 7.09 28.70
C ASN A 391 6.08 6.66 28.36
N THR A 392 5.31 6.51 29.42
CA THR A 392 3.86 6.61 29.44
C THR A 392 3.47 8.07 29.12
N PRO A 393 2.43 8.33 28.32
CA PRO A 393 1.95 9.67 28.02
C PRO A 393 1.03 10.21 29.14
N SER A 394 0.99 11.53 29.35
CA SER A 394 -0.03 12.20 30.17
C SER A 394 -1.14 12.76 29.26
N THR A 395 -2.27 12.08 29.13
CA THR A 395 -3.53 12.32 29.86
C THR A 395 -4.18 13.70 29.64
N GLN A 396 -4.87 13.83 28.50
CA GLN A 396 -6.32 13.94 28.63
C GLN A 396 -6.84 12.51 28.72
N GLU A 397 -7.27 12.10 29.91
CA GLU A 397 -7.95 10.82 30.12
C GLU A 397 -9.31 10.90 29.40
N VAL A 398 -9.30 10.56 28.12
CA VAL A 398 -10.35 9.66 27.64
C VAL A 398 -9.93 8.32 28.23
N GLU A 399 -10.66 7.81 29.22
CA GLU A 399 -10.56 6.40 29.60
C GLU A 399 -10.77 5.61 28.31
N GLN A 400 -9.69 5.12 27.68
CA GLN A 400 -9.81 4.17 26.59
C GLN A 400 -10.35 2.91 27.23
N GLU A 401 -11.65 2.67 27.07
CA GLU A 401 -12.30 1.45 27.53
C GLU A 401 -11.58 0.25 26.93
N GLU A 402 -11.24 -0.71 27.79
CA GLU A 402 -10.58 -1.94 27.36
C GLU A 402 -11.48 -2.67 26.34
N PRO A 403 -10.89 -3.26 25.28
CA PRO A 403 -11.67 -3.88 24.23
C PRO A 403 -12.41 -5.12 24.74
N GLU A 404 -13.70 -5.18 24.49
CA GLU A 404 -14.53 -6.37 24.76
C GLU A 404 -14.25 -7.47 23.74
N LEU A 405 -13.94 -7.06 22.50
CA LEU A 405 -13.75 -7.94 21.35
C LEU A 405 -12.42 -7.64 20.65
N LEU A 406 -11.67 -8.69 20.34
CA LEU A 406 -10.55 -8.64 19.38
C LEU A 406 -11.04 -9.09 18.00
N VAL A 407 -10.69 -8.39 16.94
CA VAL A 407 -10.93 -8.85 15.56
C VAL A 407 -9.63 -8.84 14.79
N ALA A 408 -9.08 -10.02 14.51
CA ALA A 408 -7.91 -10.22 13.68
C ALA A 408 -8.34 -10.62 12.27
N GLY A 409 -8.23 -9.71 11.30
CA GLY A 409 -8.64 -10.00 9.94
C GLY A 409 -8.27 -8.93 8.92
N SER A 410 -8.67 -9.17 7.69
CA SER A 410 -8.42 -8.32 6.52
C SER A 410 -9.08 -6.94 6.61
N LEU A 411 -8.30 -5.93 6.25
CA LEU A 411 -8.75 -4.61 5.81
C LEU A 411 -8.41 -4.50 4.32
N ALA A 412 -9.42 -4.29 3.49
CA ALA A 412 -9.26 -4.25 2.03
C ALA A 412 -9.91 -3.02 1.43
N VAL A 413 -9.42 -2.63 0.25
CA VAL A 413 -10.09 -1.67 -0.63
C VAL A 413 -10.95 -2.44 -1.62
N ASP A 414 -12.26 -2.24 -1.54
CA ASP A 414 -13.25 -2.90 -2.39
C ASP A 414 -13.61 -2.00 -3.57
N LEU A 415 -13.57 -2.57 -4.77
CA LEU A 415 -13.95 -1.93 -6.03
C LEU A 415 -15.14 -2.68 -6.63
N ALA A 416 -16.30 -2.03 -6.65
CA ALA A 416 -17.50 -2.54 -7.32
C ALA A 416 -17.63 -1.92 -8.71
N CYS A 417 -17.51 -2.73 -9.75
CA CYS A 417 -17.56 -2.35 -11.16
C CYS A 417 -18.92 -2.73 -11.76
N ASP A 418 -19.88 -1.80 -11.76
CA ASP A 418 -21.24 -2.02 -12.25
C ASP A 418 -21.33 -1.73 -13.76
N TYR A 419 -21.66 -2.74 -14.56
CA TYR A 419 -21.78 -2.60 -16.02
C TYR A 419 -22.94 -1.66 -16.41
N THR A 420 -22.65 -0.69 -17.30
CA THR A 420 -23.60 0.32 -17.77
C THR A 420 -23.63 0.38 -19.30
N PRO A 421 -24.48 -0.41 -19.97
CA PRO A 421 -24.54 -0.44 -21.43
C PRO A 421 -24.99 0.91 -22.03
N LEU A 422 -24.29 1.36 -23.09
CA LEU A 422 -24.49 2.68 -23.73
C LEU A 422 -25.78 2.79 -24.58
N SER A 423 -26.46 1.68 -24.87
CA SER A 423 -27.64 1.66 -25.74
C SER A 423 -28.64 0.62 -25.25
N ASN A 424 -29.92 0.99 -25.18
CA ASN A 424 -31.08 0.14 -24.86
C ASN A 424 -31.39 -0.94 -25.92
N GLY A 425 -30.38 -1.36 -26.70
CA GLY A 425 -30.51 -2.48 -27.63
C GLY A 425 -30.61 -3.81 -26.88
N PRO A 426 -30.87 -4.92 -27.59
CA PRO A 426 -31.00 -6.24 -27.00
C PRO A 426 -29.63 -6.79 -26.58
N SER A 427 -29.00 -6.20 -25.56
CA SER A 427 -27.95 -6.87 -24.80
C SER A 427 -28.61 -7.66 -23.68
N ASP A 428 -28.10 -8.86 -23.41
CA ASP A 428 -28.48 -9.73 -22.30
C ASP A 428 -28.21 -9.13 -20.90
N GLY A 429 -27.70 -7.90 -20.83
CA GLY A 429 -27.35 -7.21 -19.60
C GLY A 429 -25.96 -7.58 -19.07
N SER A 430 -25.22 -8.46 -19.76
CA SER A 430 -23.90 -8.91 -19.32
C SER A 430 -22.75 -8.13 -19.98
N PRO A 431 -21.61 -7.95 -19.27
CA PRO A 431 -20.38 -7.44 -19.86
C PRO A 431 -19.89 -8.34 -21.01
N LYS A 432 -19.36 -7.75 -22.08
CA LYS A 432 -18.70 -8.48 -23.16
C LYS A 432 -17.28 -8.87 -22.77
N LEU A 433 -16.97 -10.15 -22.85
CA LEU A 433 -15.62 -10.65 -22.60
C LEU A 433 -14.63 -10.13 -23.65
N GLN A 434 -13.33 -10.06 -23.28
CA GLN A 434 -12.21 -9.71 -24.17
C GLN A 434 -12.31 -8.30 -24.81
N THR A 435 -13.11 -7.41 -24.23
CA THR A 435 -13.20 -6.00 -24.63
C THR A 435 -13.42 -5.12 -23.40
N SER A 436 -13.29 -3.81 -23.55
CA SER A 436 -13.63 -2.85 -22.52
C SER A 436 -15.15 -2.67 -22.43
N ASN A 437 -15.66 -2.64 -21.19
CA ASN A 437 -17.08 -2.48 -20.91
C ASN A 437 -17.29 -1.15 -20.18
N PRO A 438 -18.16 -0.27 -20.68
CA PRO A 438 -18.56 0.93 -19.94
C PRO A 438 -19.18 0.54 -18.60
N SER A 439 -18.65 1.08 -17.51
CA SER A 439 -19.03 0.72 -16.14
C SER A 439 -18.95 1.93 -15.21
N ILE A 440 -19.69 1.88 -14.10
CA ILE A 440 -19.53 2.77 -12.95
C ILE A 440 -18.70 2.01 -11.92
N ILE A 441 -17.57 2.57 -11.51
CA ILE A 441 -16.70 1.97 -10.50
C ILE A 441 -16.88 2.74 -9.19
N THR A 442 -17.27 2.04 -8.13
CA THR A 442 -17.37 2.58 -6.78
C THR A 442 -16.30 1.96 -5.90
N GLN A 443 -15.59 2.79 -5.13
CA GLN A 443 -14.59 2.33 -4.17
C GLN A 443 -15.14 2.48 -2.74
N THR A 444 -14.98 1.44 -1.92
CA THR A 444 -15.33 1.43 -0.50
C THR A 444 -14.25 0.73 0.32
N LEU A 445 -14.24 0.93 1.64
CA LEU A 445 -13.50 0.03 2.52
C LEU A 445 -14.30 -1.25 2.76
N GLY A 446 -13.58 -2.36 2.77
CA GLY A 446 -14.09 -3.69 3.02
C GLY A 446 -13.02 -4.56 3.69
N GLY A 447 -13.07 -5.86 3.39
CA GLY A 447 -12.33 -6.87 4.13
C GLY A 447 -13.18 -7.47 5.25
N VAL A 448 -13.09 -8.79 5.39
CA VAL A 448 -13.95 -9.57 6.30
C VAL A 448 -13.74 -9.15 7.74
N GLY A 449 -12.48 -9.02 8.17
CA GLY A 449 -12.15 -8.55 9.52
C GLY A 449 -12.69 -7.15 9.77
N HIS A 450 -12.47 -6.22 8.85
CA HIS A 450 -12.96 -4.85 8.96
C HIS A 450 -14.50 -4.80 9.05
N ASN A 451 -15.22 -5.56 8.21
CA ASN A 451 -16.68 -5.59 8.22
C ASN A 451 -17.23 -6.16 9.54
N VAL A 452 -16.64 -7.24 10.07
CA VAL A 452 -17.04 -7.81 11.37
C VAL A 452 -16.79 -6.82 12.50
N ALA A 453 -15.60 -6.20 12.54
CA ALA A 453 -15.25 -5.21 13.55
C ALA A 453 -16.16 -3.97 13.49
N LEU A 454 -16.44 -3.48 12.29
CA LEU A 454 -17.30 -2.32 12.08
C LEU A 454 -18.74 -2.62 12.50
N ALA A 455 -19.28 -3.78 12.13
CA ALA A 455 -20.61 -4.19 12.54
C ALA A 455 -20.73 -4.33 14.07
N ALA A 456 -19.74 -4.95 14.72
CA ALA A 456 -19.72 -5.07 16.18
C ALA A 456 -19.63 -3.70 16.88
N SER A 457 -18.82 -2.79 16.34
CA SER A 457 -18.70 -1.42 16.87
C SER A 457 -20.00 -0.61 16.72
N TYR A 458 -20.74 -0.76 15.61
CA TYR A 458 -22.05 -0.12 15.45
C TYR A 458 -23.09 -0.67 16.42
N MET A 459 -22.96 -1.95 16.81
CA MET A 459 -23.78 -2.53 17.87
C MET A 459 -23.33 -2.08 19.27
N GLY A 460 -22.29 -1.25 19.38
CA GLY A 460 -21.79 -0.60 20.59
C GLY A 460 -20.89 -1.49 21.45
N SER A 461 -20.18 -2.45 20.85
CA SER A 461 -19.13 -3.21 21.54
C SER A 461 -17.78 -2.58 21.24
N SER A 462 -16.92 -2.42 22.26
CA SER A 462 -15.55 -1.89 22.07
C SER A 462 -14.68 -2.94 21.38
N VAL A 463 -14.18 -2.64 20.18
CA VAL A 463 -13.44 -3.56 19.32
C VAL A 463 -11.99 -3.12 19.14
N MET A 464 -11.04 -4.00 19.43
CA MET A 464 -9.66 -3.89 18.95
C MET A 464 -9.54 -4.56 17.57
N PHE A 465 -9.37 -3.77 16.52
CA PHE A 465 -9.20 -4.28 15.17
C PHE A 465 -7.72 -4.42 14.82
N CYS A 466 -7.31 -5.67 14.58
CA CYS A 466 -5.97 -6.06 14.19
C CYS A 466 -5.93 -6.46 12.72
N SER A 467 -5.15 -5.72 11.93
CA SER A 467 -4.99 -5.97 10.50
C SER A 467 -3.60 -5.54 10.03
N VAL A 468 -3.33 -5.69 8.74
CA VAL A 468 -2.08 -5.26 8.12
C VAL A 468 -2.36 -4.60 6.77
N VAL A 469 -1.77 -3.44 6.55
CA VAL A 469 -1.79 -2.71 5.27
C VAL A 469 -0.38 -2.32 4.89
N ALA A 470 -0.15 -2.10 3.59
CA ALA A 470 1.13 -1.58 3.12
C ALA A 470 1.10 -0.04 3.12
N ASP A 471 2.26 0.58 3.20
CA ASP A 471 2.46 2.02 3.00
C ASP A 471 2.37 2.41 1.50
N ASP A 472 1.32 1.91 0.85
CA ASP A 472 0.90 2.23 -0.51
C ASP A 472 -0.32 3.16 -0.49
N ILE A 473 -0.79 3.57 -1.68
CA ILE A 473 -1.92 4.51 -1.79
C ILE A 473 -3.18 3.92 -1.16
N SER A 474 -3.46 2.63 -1.41
CA SER A 474 -4.62 1.94 -0.88
C SER A 474 -4.59 1.84 0.65
N GLY A 475 -3.44 1.53 1.23
CA GLY A 475 -3.27 1.39 2.67
C GLY A 475 -3.35 2.72 3.40
N ARG A 476 -2.68 3.76 2.89
CA ARG A 476 -2.82 5.12 3.45
C ARG A 476 -4.26 5.63 3.34
N SER A 477 -4.89 5.47 2.18
CA SER A 477 -6.30 5.86 1.98
C SER A 477 -7.24 5.10 2.92
N ALA A 478 -6.96 3.82 3.20
CA ALA A 478 -7.75 3.03 4.14
C ALA A 478 -7.57 3.50 5.59
N LEU A 479 -6.34 3.80 5.99
CA LEU A 479 -6.06 4.36 7.32
C LEU A 479 -6.68 5.74 7.50
N ASP A 480 -6.54 6.64 6.52
CA ASP A 480 -7.16 7.98 6.55
C ASP A 480 -8.68 7.88 6.69
N THR A 481 -9.32 6.98 5.92
CA THR A 481 -10.78 6.80 5.97
C THR A 481 -11.24 6.27 7.34
N ILE A 482 -10.47 5.35 7.97
CA ILE A 482 -10.77 4.87 9.33
C ILE A 482 -10.59 5.99 10.36
N GLN A 483 -9.57 6.82 10.22
CA GLN A 483 -9.30 7.94 11.14
C GLN A 483 -10.35 9.06 11.02
N ASP A 484 -10.83 9.34 9.80
CA ASP A 484 -11.87 10.34 9.55
C ASP A 484 -13.26 9.90 10.04
N ALA A 485 -13.53 8.58 9.99
CA ALA A 485 -14.78 7.98 10.44
C ALA A 485 -14.78 7.77 11.96
N TYR A 486 -14.79 8.87 12.74
CA TYR A 486 -14.79 8.80 14.21
C TYR A 486 -15.86 7.84 14.74
N ASN A 487 -15.42 6.74 15.34
CA ASN A 487 -16.23 5.74 16.00
C ASN A 487 -15.55 5.36 17.33
N PRO A 488 -16.11 5.73 18.49
CA PRO A 488 -15.45 5.53 19.78
C PRO A 488 -15.30 4.04 20.15
N PHE A 489 -16.07 3.15 19.53
CA PHE A 489 -16.04 1.71 19.78
C PHE A 489 -15.09 0.96 18.83
N PHE A 490 -14.36 1.65 17.95
CA PHE A 490 -13.48 1.03 16.97
C PHE A 490 -12.02 1.49 17.18
N GLN A 491 -11.22 0.63 17.79
CA GLN A 491 -9.79 0.86 18.05
C GLN A 491 -8.97 0.35 16.86
N SER A 492 -8.18 1.23 16.24
CA SER A 492 -7.46 0.96 14.98
C SER A 492 -5.95 0.82 15.14
N GLU A 493 -5.44 0.90 16.37
CA GLU A 493 -4.03 0.78 16.75
C GLU A 493 -3.45 -0.60 16.40
N GLY A 494 -4.33 -1.61 16.32
CA GLY A 494 -3.98 -2.96 15.89
C GLY A 494 -3.67 -3.07 14.38
N ILE A 495 -3.88 -2.03 13.58
CA ILE A 495 -3.56 -2.05 12.14
C ILE A 495 -2.07 -1.75 11.94
N GLN A 496 -1.32 -2.78 11.56
CA GLN A 496 0.10 -2.66 11.26
C GLN A 496 0.31 -2.04 9.87
N LEU A 497 1.15 -1.01 9.80
CA LEU A 497 1.60 -0.43 8.54
C LEU A 497 2.97 -1.03 8.15
N LEU A 498 3.01 -1.80 7.07
CA LEU A 498 4.25 -2.35 6.53
C LEU A 498 4.86 -1.40 5.48
N PRO A 499 6.19 -1.27 5.39
CA PRO A 499 6.82 -0.51 4.32
C PRO A 499 6.41 -1.04 2.94
N SER A 500 6.16 -0.13 1.99
CA SER A 500 5.80 -0.51 0.61
C SER A 500 6.90 -1.38 0.00
N ALA A 501 6.55 -2.62 -0.34
CA ALA A 501 7.42 -3.60 -0.99
C ALA A 501 6.66 -4.33 -2.12
N PRO A 502 7.34 -4.89 -3.14
CA PRO A 502 6.65 -5.54 -4.26
C PRO A 502 5.70 -6.68 -3.87
N ASP A 503 5.97 -7.34 -2.75
CA ASP A 503 5.20 -8.45 -2.20
C ASP A 503 4.35 -8.08 -0.96
N ALA A 504 4.38 -6.81 -0.52
CA ALA A 504 3.50 -6.28 0.50
C ALA A 504 2.65 -5.17 -0.11
N ARG A 505 1.45 -5.54 -0.58
CA ARG A 505 0.45 -4.63 -1.16
C ARG A 505 -0.81 -4.69 -0.33
N THR A 506 -1.40 -3.54 -0.02
CA THR A 506 -2.67 -3.49 0.71
C THR A 506 -3.71 -4.34 0.00
N ALA A 507 -4.50 -5.07 0.79
CA ALA A 507 -5.47 -5.99 0.24
C ALA A 507 -6.51 -5.27 -0.63
N GLN A 508 -6.89 -5.88 -1.74
CA GLN A 508 -7.86 -5.34 -2.68
C GLN A 508 -8.85 -6.41 -3.12
N TYR A 509 -10.09 -6.00 -3.28
CA TYR A 509 -11.17 -6.82 -3.79
C TYR A 509 -11.83 -6.11 -4.98
N ILE A 510 -12.01 -6.81 -6.09
CA ILE A 510 -12.66 -6.27 -7.29
C ILE A 510 -13.84 -7.17 -7.62
N ALA A 511 -15.04 -6.61 -7.65
CA ALA A 511 -16.26 -7.26 -8.11
C ALA A 511 -16.71 -6.63 -9.43
N VAL A 512 -16.99 -7.46 -10.44
CA VAL A 512 -17.61 -7.04 -11.70
C VAL A 512 -19.03 -7.54 -11.72
N ASN A 513 -19.98 -6.61 -11.88
CA ASN A 513 -21.41 -6.89 -11.85
C ASN A 513 -22.04 -6.65 -13.22
N ASP A 514 -23.13 -7.36 -13.51
CA ASP A 514 -23.93 -7.15 -14.71
C ASP A 514 -24.80 -5.87 -14.61
N ALA A 515 -25.62 -5.59 -15.63
CA ALA A 515 -26.50 -4.42 -15.64
C ALA A 515 -27.63 -4.46 -14.59
N LYS A 516 -27.88 -5.63 -13.99
CA LYS A 516 -28.81 -5.81 -12.86
C LYS A 516 -28.10 -5.73 -11.50
N LYS A 517 -26.78 -5.58 -11.51
CA LYS A 517 -25.88 -5.62 -10.34
C LYS A 517 -25.67 -7.02 -9.77
N ASP A 518 -25.97 -8.06 -10.54
CA ASP A 518 -25.64 -9.42 -10.17
C ASP A 518 -24.12 -9.65 -10.33
N LEU A 519 -23.49 -10.28 -9.34
CA LEU A 519 -22.06 -10.56 -9.37
C LEU A 519 -21.72 -11.54 -10.50
N MET A 520 -20.91 -11.11 -11.46
CA MET A 520 -20.42 -11.94 -12.55
C MET A 520 -19.09 -12.63 -12.20
N ILE A 521 -18.14 -11.86 -11.68
CA ILE A 521 -16.83 -12.34 -11.27
C ILE A 521 -16.23 -11.43 -10.21
N ALA A 522 -15.49 -12.02 -9.27
CA ALA A 522 -14.70 -11.29 -8.30
C ALA A 522 -13.25 -11.78 -8.26
N MET A 523 -12.34 -10.88 -7.98
CA MET A 523 -10.92 -11.15 -7.75
C MET A 523 -10.50 -10.52 -6.42
N ALA A 524 -9.76 -11.26 -5.60
CA ALA A 524 -9.29 -10.80 -4.29
C ALA A 524 -7.77 -10.97 -4.20
N ASP A 525 -7.02 -9.88 -4.08
CA ASP A 525 -5.61 -9.91 -3.67
C ASP A 525 -5.55 -9.66 -2.16
N MET A 526 -5.37 -10.73 -1.40
CA MET A 526 -5.28 -10.71 0.06
C MET A 526 -3.88 -11.15 0.53
N SER A 527 -2.89 -11.11 -0.36
CA SER A 527 -1.57 -11.73 -0.15
C SER A 527 -0.77 -11.14 1.01
N ILE A 528 -1.03 -9.89 1.39
CA ILE A 528 -0.37 -9.24 2.54
C ILE A 528 -0.64 -9.94 3.87
N LEU A 529 -1.81 -10.56 4.04
CA LEU A 529 -2.16 -11.36 5.23
C LEU A 529 -1.49 -12.75 5.24
N GLU A 530 -0.88 -13.14 4.13
CA GLU A 530 -0.19 -14.42 3.96
C GLU A 530 1.33 -14.28 3.98
N LEU A 531 1.83 -13.08 4.30
CA LEU A 531 3.25 -12.84 4.49
C LEU A 531 3.82 -13.70 5.65
N PRO A 532 5.07 -14.17 5.54
CA PRO A 532 5.70 -14.98 6.59
C PRO A 532 5.98 -14.15 7.84
N GLU A 533 6.20 -14.83 8.98
CA GLU A 533 6.50 -14.19 10.27
C GLU A 533 7.69 -13.24 10.22
N SER A 534 8.70 -13.53 9.38
CA SER A 534 9.86 -12.65 9.19
C SER A 534 9.50 -11.25 8.65
N LYS A 535 8.30 -11.09 8.11
CA LYS A 535 7.77 -9.81 7.58
C LYS A 535 6.67 -9.23 8.43
N LEU A 536 5.71 -10.05 8.86
CA LEU A 536 4.62 -9.60 9.74
C LEU A 536 5.14 -9.22 11.12
N ASN A 537 6.19 -9.90 11.59
CA ASN A 537 6.78 -9.70 12.91
C ASN A 537 5.69 -9.74 14.01
N PHE A 538 4.82 -10.75 13.94
CA PHE A 538 3.59 -10.86 14.70
C PHE A 538 3.82 -10.67 16.19
N ARG A 539 4.83 -11.37 16.72
CA ARG A 539 5.13 -11.38 18.17
C ARG A 539 5.65 -10.05 18.68
N ALA A 540 6.27 -9.24 17.83
CA ALA A 540 6.73 -7.92 18.24
C ALA A 540 5.62 -6.87 18.18
N TYR A 541 4.65 -7.02 17.27
CA TYR A 541 3.60 -6.03 17.06
C TYR A 541 2.32 -6.33 17.83
N TRP A 542 1.66 -7.48 17.58
CA TRP A 542 0.32 -7.75 18.13
C TRP A 542 0.35 -8.44 19.50
N GLU A 543 1.33 -9.30 19.79
CA GLU A 543 1.37 -10.02 21.07
C GLU A 543 1.41 -9.08 22.30
N PRO A 544 2.17 -7.98 22.32
CA PRO A 544 2.14 -7.01 23.41
C PRO A 544 0.79 -6.31 23.56
N LEU A 545 0.10 -5.98 22.46
CA LEU A 545 -1.19 -5.29 22.49
C LEU A 545 -2.27 -6.08 23.22
N ILE A 546 -2.18 -7.41 23.18
CA ILE A 546 -3.12 -8.31 23.86
C ILE A 546 -2.65 -8.64 25.27
N LYS A 547 -1.36 -8.95 25.45
CA LYS A 547 -0.82 -9.34 26.78
C LYS A 547 -0.85 -8.22 27.80
N ASN A 548 -0.77 -6.97 27.35
CA ASN A 548 -0.69 -5.81 28.24
C ASN A 548 -2.07 -5.27 28.65
N GLN A 549 -3.17 -5.86 28.17
CA GLN A 549 -4.52 -5.53 28.63
C GLN A 549 -4.69 -5.94 30.09
N VAL A 550 -5.33 -5.09 30.91
CA VAL A 550 -5.63 -5.42 32.30
C VAL A 550 -6.76 -6.46 32.33
N VAL A 551 -7.80 -6.24 31.52
CA VAL A 551 -8.83 -7.24 31.24
C VAL A 551 -8.73 -7.68 29.77
N PRO A 552 -8.28 -8.93 29.51
CA PRO A 552 -8.26 -9.44 28.15
C PRO A 552 -9.69 -9.62 27.60
N PRO A 553 -9.91 -9.39 26.28
CA PRO A 553 -11.19 -9.63 25.60
C PRO A 553 -11.79 -11.00 25.94
N SER A 554 -13.11 -11.10 25.96
CA SER A 554 -13.81 -12.38 26.16
C SER A 554 -13.74 -13.25 24.90
N TRP A 555 -13.77 -12.58 23.75
CA TRP A 555 -13.79 -13.20 22.44
C TRP A 555 -12.78 -12.56 21.47
N ALA A 556 -12.32 -13.37 20.53
CA ALA A 556 -11.56 -12.98 19.37
C ALA A 556 -12.22 -13.53 18.11
N VAL A 557 -12.30 -12.71 17.06
CA VAL A 557 -12.61 -13.16 15.71
C VAL A 557 -11.31 -13.31 14.93
N VAL A 558 -11.11 -14.46 14.29
CA VAL A 558 -10.01 -14.67 13.35
C VAL A 558 -10.60 -14.97 11.98
N ASP A 559 -10.29 -14.14 10.98
CA ASP A 559 -10.70 -14.41 9.60
C ASP A 559 -9.74 -15.43 8.94
N ALA A 560 -10.24 -16.19 7.97
CA ALA A 560 -9.42 -17.15 7.24
C ALA A 560 -8.55 -16.52 6.13
N ASN A 561 -8.46 -15.18 6.03
CA ASN A 561 -7.53 -14.53 5.10
C ASN A 561 -6.08 -14.63 5.56
N TRP A 562 -5.84 -14.70 6.87
CA TRP A 562 -4.52 -14.97 7.42
C TRP A 562 -3.92 -16.27 6.88
N GLY A 563 -2.62 -16.23 6.58
CA GLY A 563 -1.84 -17.44 6.32
C GLY A 563 -1.88 -18.40 7.52
N SER A 564 -1.75 -19.71 7.30
CA SER A 564 -1.89 -20.71 8.37
C SER A 564 -0.96 -20.49 9.56
N GLU A 565 0.25 -19.97 9.33
CA GLU A 565 1.21 -19.62 10.39
C GLU A 565 0.66 -18.50 11.28
N ALA A 566 0.29 -17.36 10.69
CA ALA A 566 -0.26 -16.22 11.41
C ALA A 566 -1.60 -16.54 12.09
N ALA A 567 -2.49 -17.29 11.42
CA ALA A 567 -3.74 -17.75 12.02
C ALA A 567 -3.50 -18.64 13.25
N SER A 568 -2.52 -19.55 13.19
CA SER A 568 -2.14 -20.39 14.33
C SER A 568 -1.56 -19.55 15.48
N GLU A 569 -0.76 -18.53 15.20
CA GLU A 569 -0.23 -17.61 16.22
C GLU A 569 -1.34 -16.80 16.89
N TRP A 570 -2.30 -16.25 16.13
CA TRP A 570 -3.50 -15.59 16.67
C TRP A 570 -4.27 -16.50 17.63
N ILE A 571 -4.57 -17.72 17.18
CA ILE A 571 -5.34 -18.70 17.95
C ILE A 571 -4.61 -19.10 19.23
N GLN A 572 -3.32 -19.42 19.14
CA GLN A 572 -2.53 -19.81 20.30
C GLN A 572 -2.36 -18.66 21.30
N LEU A 573 -2.16 -17.43 20.82
CA LEU A 573 -2.10 -16.24 21.68
C LEU A 573 -3.41 -16.05 22.44
N CYS A 574 -4.55 -16.10 21.75
CA CYS A 574 -5.87 -15.96 22.34
C CYS A 574 -6.15 -17.06 23.38
N ARG A 575 -5.88 -18.32 23.05
CA ARG A 575 -6.06 -19.46 23.97
C ARG A 575 -5.20 -19.33 25.23
N ARG A 576 -3.95 -18.88 25.12
CA ARG A 576 -3.07 -18.63 26.29
C ARG A 576 -3.61 -17.55 27.22
N GLN A 577 -4.42 -16.63 26.71
CA GLN A 577 -5.06 -15.55 27.48
C GLN A 577 -6.51 -15.90 27.92
N GLY A 578 -6.96 -17.13 27.64
CA GLY A 578 -8.32 -17.58 27.94
C GLY A 578 -9.39 -16.90 27.09
N ILE A 579 -9.03 -16.38 25.92
CA ILE A 579 -9.94 -15.71 24.98
C ILE A 579 -10.58 -16.78 24.09
N LYS A 580 -11.92 -16.76 23.97
CA LYS A 580 -12.67 -17.65 23.07
C LYS A 580 -12.52 -17.20 21.62
N ILE A 581 -12.60 -18.14 20.69
CA ILE A 581 -12.29 -17.87 19.28
C ILE A 581 -13.50 -18.17 18.42
N ALA A 582 -13.95 -17.14 17.71
CA ALA A 582 -14.85 -17.24 16.57
C ALA A 582 -14.02 -17.18 15.27
N LEU A 583 -14.29 -18.09 14.35
CA LEU A 583 -13.65 -18.18 13.06
C LEU A 583 -14.63 -17.76 11.96
N GLU A 584 -14.20 -16.85 11.10
CA GLU A 584 -14.94 -16.48 9.89
C GLU A 584 -14.23 -17.05 8.65
N PRO A 585 -14.76 -18.13 8.05
CA PRO A 585 -14.28 -18.63 6.77
C PRO A 585 -14.55 -17.60 5.67
N VAL A 586 -13.59 -17.41 4.76
CA VAL A 586 -13.66 -16.34 3.74
C VAL A 586 -13.98 -16.88 2.34
N SER A 587 -13.51 -18.09 2.05
CA SER A 587 -13.73 -18.77 0.78
C SER A 587 -13.45 -20.26 0.93
N ALA A 588 -14.01 -21.09 0.04
CA ALA A 588 -13.79 -22.54 0.07
C ALA A 588 -12.30 -22.95 0.11
N PRO A 589 -11.39 -22.39 -0.71
CA PRO A 589 -9.96 -22.75 -0.64
C PRO A 589 -9.30 -22.38 0.68
N LYS A 590 -9.61 -21.19 1.23
CA LYS A 590 -9.04 -20.72 2.49
C LYS A 590 -9.60 -21.48 3.70
N ALA A 591 -10.88 -21.86 3.64
CA ALA A 591 -11.52 -22.68 4.66
C ALA A 591 -10.94 -24.12 4.69
N ALA A 592 -10.63 -24.69 3.53
CA ALA A 592 -9.99 -26.00 3.44
C ALA A 592 -8.57 -26.03 4.05
N ARG A 593 -7.80 -24.95 3.89
CA ARG A 593 -6.42 -24.81 4.41
C ARG A 593 -6.30 -24.94 5.93
N LEU A 594 -7.41 -24.77 6.67
CA LEU A 594 -7.43 -24.89 8.13
C LEU A 594 -7.04 -26.30 8.63
N PHE A 595 -7.21 -27.33 7.79
CA PHE A 595 -7.10 -28.74 8.17
C PHE A 595 -5.87 -29.48 7.60
N TYR A 596 -4.87 -28.82 7.02
CA TYR A 596 -3.71 -29.51 6.39
C TYR A 596 -2.97 -30.51 7.30
N ARG A 597 -2.40 -31.59 6.74
CA ARG A 597 -1.55 -32.50 7.54
C ARG A 597 -0.18 -31.86 7.76
N GLN A 598 0.35 -32.04 8.98
CA GLN A 598 1.67 -31.55 9.39
C GLN A 598 2.83 -32.03 8.48
N ASN A 599 2.62 -33.07 7.67
CA ASN A 599 3.64 -33.67 6.79
C ASN A 599 3.41 -33.40 5.29
N ASP A 600 2.36 -32.68 4.88
CA ASP A 600 2.06 -32.49 3.44
C ASP A 600 3.07 -31.55 2.75
N THR A 601 3.66 -30.60 3.48
CA THR A 601 4.87 -29.83 3.09
C THR A 601 5.60 -29.29 4.34
N PRO A 602 6.93 -29.07 4.32
CA PRO A 602 7.70 -28.57 5.48
C PRO A 602 7.31 -27.16 5.97
N SER A 603 6.44 -26.45 5.25
CA SER A 603 6.16 -25.03 5.41
C SER A 603 4.72 -24.71 5.86
N HIS A 604 3.88 -25.70 6.16
CA HIS A 604 2.48 -25.48 6.53
C HIS A 604 2.13 -26.13 7.88
N VAL A 605 1.77 -25.30 8.86
CA VAL A 605 1.28 -25.73 10.17
C VAL A 605 -0.26 -25.82 10.12
N PRO A 606 -0.89 -26.95 10.49
CA PRO A 606 -2.35 -27.00 10.62
C PRO A 606 -2.83 -25.97 11.63
N VAL A 607 -3.88 -25.23 11.25
CA VAL A 607 -4.59 -24.32 12.16
C VAL A 607 -5.42 -25.12 13.15
N ILE A 608 -6.12 -26.16 12.66
CA ILE A 608 -6.88 -27.12 13.46
C ILE A 608 -6.22 -28.49 13.29
N ARG A 609 -5.72 -29.07 14.38
CA ARG A 609 -5.09 -30.40 14.39
C ARG A 609 -6.15 -31.47 14.66
N ALA A 610 -5.87 -32.70 14.23
CA ALA A 610 -6.74 -33.85 14.53
C ALA A 610 -6.82 -34.18 16.05
N THR A 611 -5.97 -33.57 16.87
CA THR A 611 -5.95 -33.67 18.33
C THR A 611 -6.71 -32.55 19.03
N ASP A 612 -7.14 -31.52 18.30
CA ASP A 612 -7.79 -30.34 18.87
C ASP A 612 -9.30 -30.60 18.95
N MET A 613 -9.70 -31.37 19.96
CA MET A 613 -11.05 -31.90 20.10
C MET A 613 -11.76 -31.34 21.33
N ALA A 614 -13.00 -30.95 21.16
CA ALA A 614 -13.89 -30.51 22.20
C ALA A 614 -14.26 -31.65 23.17
N PRO A 615 -14.52 -31.37 24.46
CA PRO A 615 -14.40 -30.06 25.13
C PRO A 615 -12.96 -29.68 25.53
N ASP A 616 -12.03 -30.62 25.44
CA ASP A 616 -10.80 -30.55 26.24
C ASP A 616 -9.69 -29.72 25.57
N SER A 617 -9.58 -29.76 24.25
CA SER A 617 -8.46 -29.20 23.49
C SER A 617 -8.86 -28.49 22.19
N HIS A 618 -10.14 -28.26 21.93
CA HIS A 618 -10.58 -27.53 20.73
C HIS A 618 -9.99 -26.12 20.70
N VAL A 619 -9.57 -25.70 19.51
CA VAL A 619 -8.92 -24.39 19.32
C VAL A 619 -9.85 -23.34 18.74
N ILE A 620 -11.02 -23.71 18.20
CA ILE A 620 -12.06 -22.79 17.71
C ILE A 620 -13.36 -23.08 18.49
N ASP A 621 -13.99 -22.07 19.09
CA ASP A 621 -15.26 -22.25 19.82
C ASP A 621 -16.48 -22.10 18.91
N LEU A 622 -16.40 -21.18 17.94
CA LEU A 622 -17.47 -20.86 17.02
C LEU A 622 -16.92 -20.72 15.60
N ALA A 623 -17.64 -21.20 14.58
CA ALA A 623 -17.38 -20.84 13.19
C ALA A 623 -18.66 -20.42 12.47
N ALA A 624 -18.57 -19.46 11.55
CA ALA A 624 -19.70 -19.00 10.76
C ALA A 624 -19.49 -19.19 9.25
N PRO A 625 -19.42 -20.43 8.73
CA PRO A 625 -19.27 -20.67 7.29
C PRO A 625 -20.56 -20.38 6.51
N ASN A 626 -20.45 -20.05 5.23
CA ASN A 626 -21.54 -20.30 4.28
C ASN A 626 -21.56 -21.78 3.83
N ARG A 627 -22.58 -22.18 3.05
CA ARG A 627 -22.72 -23.58 2.59
C ARG A 627 -21.52 -24.14 1.83
N TYR A 628 -20.82 -23.30 1.05
CA TYR A 628 -19.69 -23.73 0.22
C TYR A 628 -18.41 -23.87 1.05
N GLU A 629 -18.18 -22.94 1.97
CA GLU A 629 -17.09 -23.04 2.95
C GLU A 629 -17.27 -24.24 3.87
N LEU A 630 -18.50 -24.48 4.36
CA LEU A 630 -18.80 -25.64 5.20
C LEU A 630 -18.44 -26.95 4.48
N ALA A 631 -18.87 -27.09 3.22
CA ALA A 631 -18.55 -28.26 2.41
C ALA A 631 -17.03 -28.42 2.21
N ALA A 632 -16.30 -27.31 2.00
CA ALA A 632 -14.84 -27.33 1.85
C ALA A 632 -14.12 -27.70 3.15
N MET A 633 -14.54 -27.15 4.30
CA MET A 633 -14.03 -27.49 5.62
C MET A 633 -14.25 -28.98 5.93
N HIS A 634 -15.47 -29.46 5.68
CA HIS A 634 -15.84 -30.85 5.90
C HIS A 634 -15.02 -31.81 5.02
N ALA A 635 -14.91 -31.52 3.73
CA ALA A 635 -14.12 -32.32 2.81
C ALA A 635 -12.64 -32.33 3.20
N ALA A 636 -12.08 -31.17 3.54
CA ALA A 636 -10.70 -31.07 3.98
C ALA A 636 -10.44 -31.89 5.25
N ALA A 637 -11.23 -31.69 6.31
CA ALA A 637 -11.11 -32.43 7.56
C ALA A 637 -11.23 -33.96 7.37
N ARG A 638 -12.13 -34.41 6.49
CA ARG A 638 -12.24 -35.82 6.11
C ARG A 638 -10.98 -36.31 5.42
N ASP A 639 -10.55 -35.61 4.36
CA ASP A 639 -9.47 -36.06 3.49
C ASP A 639 -8.11 -36.04 4.21
N THR A 640 -7.95 -35.18 5.22
CA THR A 640 -6.78 -35.11 6.10
C THR A 640 -6.85 -36.05 7.30
N GLY A 641 -7.94 -36.80 7.47
CA GLY A 641 -8.10 -37.83 8.49
C GLY A 641 -8.43 -37.30 9.89
N HIS A 642 -8.94 -36.08 10.01
CA HIS A 642 -9.40 -35.52 11.30
C HIS A 642 -10.61 -36.26 11.86
N PHE A 643 -11.33 -37.01 11.01
CA PHE A 643 -12.47 -37.85 11.40
C PHE A 643 -12.07 -39.30 11.72
N ASP A 644 -10.77 -39.62 11.65
CA ASP A 644 -10.28 -40.98 11.86
C ASP A 644 -9.73 -41.20 13.29
N SER A 645 -9.65 -40.15 14.12
CA SER A 645 -9.06 -40.26 15.46
C SER A 645 -10.00 -40.94 16.47
N PRO A 646 -9.46 -41.73 17.43
CA PRO A 646 -10.25 -42.30 18.52
C PRO A 646 -11.03 -41.25 19.31
N GLU A 647 -10.45 -40.08 19.51
CA GLU A 647 -11.05 -38.95 20.21
C GLU A 647 -12.25 -38.39 19.44
N TRP A 648 -12.17 -38.28 18.11
CA TRP A 648 -13.30 -37.86 17.29
C TRP A 648 -14.48 -38.84 17.41
N TRP A 649 -14.21 -40.14 17.27
CA TRP A 649 -15.24 -41.19 17.44
C TRP A 649 -15.84 -41.17 18.85
N ARG A 650 -15.02 -40.95 19.89
CA ARG A 650 -15.49 -40.82 21.27
C ARG A 650 -16.55 -39.73 21.42
N ILE A 651 -16.34 -38.56 20.80
CA ILE A 651 -17.31 -37.47 20.86
C ILE A 651 -18.54 -37.77 20.00
N ILE A 652 -18.37 -38.24 18.77
CA ILE A 652 -19.48 -38.55 17.85
C ILE A 652 -20.42 -39.60 18.44
N ASP A 653 -19.88 -40.68 19.01
CA ASP A 653 -20.67 -41.72 19.67
C ASP A 653 -21.39 -41.19 20.91
N ALA A 654 -20.77 -40.24 21.62
CA ALA A 654 -21.36 -39.59 22.78
C ALA A 654 -22.53 -38.65 22.43
N LEU A 655 -22.65 -38.18 21.18
CA LEU A 655 -23.82 -37.42 20.72
C LEU A 655 -25.10 -38.28 20.67
N GLN A 656 -24.98 -39.61 20.71
CA GLN A 656 -26.09 -40.57 20.73
C GLN A 656 -27.11 -40.34 19.60
N LEU A 657 -26.60 -40.10 18.40
CA LEU A 657 -27.45 -39.90 17.23
C LEU A 657 -28.12 -41.23 16.83
N PRO A 658 -29.44 -41.25 16.59
CA PRO A 658 -30.14 -42.48 16.28
C PRO A 658 -29.65 -43.08 14.95
N SER A 659 -29.28 -44.36 14.97
CA SER A 659 -28.77 -45.10 13.81
C SER A 659 -29.83 -45.31 12.71
N ASN A 660 -31.12 -45.21 13.06
CA ASN A 660 -32.25 -45.26 12.14
C ASN A 660 -33.09 -43.97 12.21
N GLY A 661 -33.60 -43.50 11.07
CA GLY A 661 -34.50 -42.34 11.04
C GLY A 661 -33.86 -40.96 11.29
N SER A 662 -32.53 -40.87 11.39
CA SER A 662 -31.79 -39.60 11.52
C SER A 662 -32.19 -38.59 10.44
N ARG A 663 -32.36 -39.04 9.19
CA ARG A 663 -32.82 -38.19 8.08
C ARG A 663 -34.17 -37.53 8.36
N VAL A 664 -35.16 -38.26 8.88
CA VAL A 664 -36.49 -37.69 9.18
C VAL A 664 -36.38 -36.63 10.28
N ARG A 665 -35.56 -36.90 11.31
CA ARG A 665 -35.29 -35.93 12.38
C ARG A 665 -34.59 -34.68 11.87
N LEU A 666 -33.56 -34.82 11.02
CA LEU A 666 -32.86 -33.69 10.43
C LEU A 666 -33.79 -32.84 9.55
N ILE A 667 -34.68 -33.47 8.78
CA ILE A 667 -35.71 -32.75 8.01
C ILE A 667 -36.65 -31.98 8.93
N SER A 668 -37.06 -32.54 10.08
CA SER A 668 -37.95 -31.84 11.02
C SER A 668 -37.28 -30.65 11.71
N LEU A 669 -35.96 -30.65 11.84
CA LEU A 669 -35.16 -29.57 12.43
C LEU A 669 -34.77 -28.49 11.41
N THR A 670 -34.78 -28.84 10.14
CA THR A 670 -34.33 -28.01 9.02
C THR A 670 -35.36 -28.05 7.88
N ASN A 671 -35.03 -28.64 6.73
CA ASN A 671 -35.94 -28.98 5.65
C ASN A 671 -35.31 -30.07 4.74
N ALA A 672 -36.06 -30.57 3.76
CA ALA A 672 -35.59 -31.63 2.86
C ALA A 672 -34.42 -31.21 1.95
N GLU A 673 -34.38 -29.95 1.53
CA GLU A 673 -33.37 -29.39 0.63
C GLU A 673 -32.00 -29.33 1.32
N ILE A 674 -31.94 -28.71 2.49
CA ILE A 674 -30.73 -28.60 3.34
C ILE A 674 -30.17 -29.98 3.68
N VAL A 675 -31.03 -30.95 3.98
CA VAL A 675 -30.62 -32.33 4.30
C VAL A 675 -30.10 -33.08 3.07
N ASN A 676 -30.61 -32.80 1.87
CA ASN A 676 -30.12 -33.38 0.62
C ASN A 676 -28.73 -32.88 0.26
N GLU A 677 -28.44 -31.61 0.54
CA GLU A 677 -27.10 -31.04 0.39
C GLU A 677 -26.10 -31.59 1.43
N GLY A 678 -26.60 -32.25 2.48
CA GLY A 678 -25.78 -32.85 3.54
C GLY A 678 -25.31 -31.86 4.59
N ILE A 679 -25.81 -30.61 4.59
CA ILE A 679 -25.38 -29.55 5.50
C ILE A 679 -25.46 -29.97 6.97
N PRO A 680 -26.58 -30.54 7.48
CA PRO A 680 -26.65 -30.94 8.88
C PRO A 680 -25.61 -32.01 9.23
N GLN A 681 -25.41 -32.99 8.35
CA GLN A 681 -24.42 -34.05 8.52
C GLN A 681 -22.99 -33.49 8.55
N GLN A 682 -22.69 -32.53 7.69
CA GLN A 682 -21.39 -31.84 7.66
C GLN A 682 -21.15 -31.09 8.98
N THR A 683 -22.14 -30.32 9.47
CA THR A 683 -22.01 -29.60 10.75
C THR A 683 -21.79 -30.56 11.92
N ILE A 684 -22.55 -31.65 12.01
CA ILE A 684 -22.43 -32.67 13.07
C ILE A 684 -21.03 -33.28 13.10
N GLN A 685 -20.47 -33.63 11.93
CA GLN A 685 -19.15 -34.26 11.85
C GLN A 685 -18.01 -33.29 12.21
N LEU A 686 -18.23 -31.98 12.05
CA LEU A 686 -17.27 -30.94 12.44
C LEU A 686 -17.39 -30.53 13.92
N LEU A 687 -18.51 -30.83 14.59
CA LEU A 687 -18.74 -30.43 16.00
C LEU A 687 -17.62 -30.83 16.97
N PRO A 688 -17.00 -32.03 16.88
CA PRO A 688 -15.88 -32.37 17.76
C PRO A 688 -14.68 -31.41 17.62
N LEU A 689 -14.49 -30.78 16.46
CA LEU A 689 -13.39 -29.83 16.21
C LEU A 689 -13.82 -28.39 16.48
N ILE A 690 -15.09 -28.07 16.22
CA ILE A 690 -15.69 -26.74 16.32
C ILE A 690 -17.08 -26.90 16.97
N PRO A 691 -17.21 -26.71 18.29
CA PRO A 691 -18.40 -27.11 19.04
C PRO A 691 -19.64 -26.24 18.76
N CYS A 692 -19.50 -25.10 18.08
CA CYS A 692 -20.62 -24.27 17.64
C CYS A 692 -20.42 -23.81 16.18
N ILE A 693 -21.41 -24.05 15.33
CA ILE A 693 -21.36 -23.69 13.90
C ILE A 693 -22.64 -22.94 13.52
N LEU A 694 -22.46 -21.72 12.98
CA LEU A 694 -23.50 -20.86 12.41
C LEU A 694 -23.42 -20.90 10.89
N THR A 695 -24.15 -21.80 10.25
CA THR A 695 -24.12 -21.93 8.80
C THR A 695 -25.04 -20.90 8.14
N LYS A 696 -24.45 -19.99 7.36
CA LYS A 696 -25.16 -18.97 6.57
C LYS A 696 -25.71 -19.59 5.29
N LEU A 697 -27.04 -19.62 5.15
CA LEU A 697 -27.74 -20.30 4.04
C LEU A 697 -28.43 -19.34 3.06
N GLY A 698 -28.17 -18.04 3.18
CA GLY A 698 -28.74 -17.01 2.31
C GLY A 698 -30.26 -16.95 2.47
N PRO A 699 -31.05 -17.08 1.39
CA PRO A 699 -32.52 -17.02 1.47
C PRO A 699 -33.18 -18.08 2.37
N GLN A 700 -32.46 -19.14 2.74
CA GLN A 700 -32.97 -20.18 3.64
C GLN A 700 -32.72 -19.86 5.14
N GLY A 701 -32.07 -18.72 5.43
CA GLY A 701 -31.79 -18.26 6.79
C GLY A 701 -30.45 -18.76 7.34
N VAL A 702 -30.42 -19.10 8.63
CA VAL A 702 -29.21 -19.50 9.36
C VAL A 702 -29.45 -20.79 10.12
N LEU A 703 -28.57 -21.77 9.96
CA LEU A 703 -28.61 -23.00 10.74
C LEU A 703 -27.59 -22.92 11.87
N LEU A 704 -28.07 -22.94 13.12
CA LEU A 704 -27.24 -23.10 14.31
C LEU A 704 -27.15 -24.60 14.64
N THR A 705 -25.93 -25.13 14.69
CA THR A 705 -25.63 -26.47 15.19
C THR A 705 -24.58 -26.35 16.30
N GLN A 706 -24.85 -26.85 17.50
CA GLN A 706 -23.93 -26.75 18.62
C GLN A 706 -23.96 -27.97 19.56
N ILE A 707 -22.83 -28.25 20.19
CA ILE A 707 -22.75 -29.14 21.34
C ILE A 707 -23.33 -28.42 22.54
N LEU A 708 -24.20 -29.11 23.28
CA LEU A 708 -24.60 -28.70 24.63
C LEU A 708 -23.78 -29.48 25.64
N TRP A 709 -23.20 -28.78 26.61
CA TRP A 709 -22.39 -29.41 27.65
C TRP A 709 -23.25 -30.13 28.69
N PRO A 710 -22.70 -31.11 29.44
CA PRO A 710 -23.42 -31.72 30.55
C PRO A 710 -23.95 -30.66 31.54
N GLY A 711 -25.24 -30.73 31.86
CA GLY A 711 -25.90 -29.77 32.75
C GLY A 711 -26.53 -28.55 32.06
N ASP A 712 -26.37 -28.39 30.75
CA ASP A 712 -27.04 -27.30 30.01
C ASP A 712 -28.57 -27.38 30.15
N GLU A 713 -29.17 -26.27 30.58
CA GLU A 713 -30.61 -26.19 30.89
C GLU A 713 -31.50 -26.59 29.71
N ARG A 714 -31.06 -26.31 28.47
CA ARG A 714 -31.80 -26.60 27.23
C ARG A 714 -32.04 -28.09 27.03
N LEU A 715 -31.23 -28.95 27.65
CA LEU A 715 -31.43 -30.41 27.59
C LEU A 715 -32.69 -30.86 28.33
N THR A 716 -33.11 -30.10 29.34
CA THR A 716 -34.22 -30.41 30.26
C THR A 716 -35.47 -29.56 30.01
N MET A 717 -35.31 -28.34 29.51
CA MET A 717 -36.40 -27.41 29.22
C MET A 717 -37.25 -27.89 28.03
N LYS A 718 -38.58 -27.86 28.21
CA LYS A 718 -39.53 -28.38 27.20
C LYS A 718 -39.52 -27.61 25.89
N GLU A 719 -39.27 -26.31 25.93
CA GLU A 719 -39.27 -25.43 24.75
C GLU A 719 -38.13 -25.77 23.78
N TYR A 720 -37.01 -26.30 24.26
CA TYR A 720 -35.86 -26.68 23.46
C TYR A 720 -35.95 -28.11 22.92
N ALA A 721 -36.81 -28.96 23.50
CA ALA A 721 -36.96 -30.36 23.11
C ALA A 721 -37.17 -30.60 21.59
N PRO A 722 -37.90 -29.76 20.83
CA PRO A 722 -38.02 -29.88 19.38
C PRO A 722 -36.68 -29.79 18.66
N TYR A 723 -35.73 -29.02 19.19
CA TYR A 723 -34.44 -28.66 18.59
C TYR A 723 -33.26 -29.52 19.09
N ILE A 724 -33.47 -30.39 20.08
CA ILE A 724 -32.46 -31.34 20.54
C ILE A 724 -32.38 -32.52 19.56
N LEU A 725 -31.24 -32.65 18.90
CA LEU A 725 -30.97 -33.73 17.94
C LEU A 725 -30.56 -35.03 18.64
N GLY A 726 -29.75 -34.94 19.69
CA GLY A 726 -29.25 -36.08 20.48
C GLY A 726 -28.97 -35.67 21.92
N ARG A 727 -28.99 -36.64 22.85
CA ARG A 727 -28.68 -36.43 24.28
C ARG A 727 -27.62 -37.43 24.71
N GLY A 728 -26.54 -36.93 25.31
CA GLY A 728 -25.48 -37.77 25.87
C GLY A 728 -25.96 -38.57 27.08
N GLN A 729 -25.16 -39.56 27.47
CA GLN A 729 -25.43 -40.36 28.67
C GLN A 729 -25.19 -39.55 29.95
N ILE A 730 -26.04 -39.75 30.96
CA ILE A 730 -26.23 -38.83 32.10
C ILE A 730 -24.99 -38.70 33.01
N ASP A 731 -24.18 -39.76 33.16
CA ASP A 731 -23.16 -39.82 34.23
C ASP A 731 -21.69 -39.90 33.77
N GLU A 732 -21.40 -40.07 32.48
CA GLU A 732 -20.00 -40.26 31.98
C GLU A 732 -19.73 -39.63 30.59
N SER A 733 -20.70 -38.93 30.00
CA SER A 733 -20.56 -38.41 28.64
C SER A 733 -19.73 -37.11 28.59
N PRO A 734 -18.76 -36.97 27.66
CA PRO A 734 -18.05 -35.71 27.44
C PRO A 734 -18.94 -34.59 26.89
N VAL A 735 -20.15 -34.91 26.44
CA VAL A 735 -21.14 -33.99 25.87
C VAL A 735 -22.52 -34.25 26.45
N GLY A 736 -23.30 -33.20 26.70
CA GLY A 736 -24.68 -33.30 27.19
C GLY A 736 -25.70 -33.56 26.07
N GLY A 737 -25.45 -33.05 24.87
CA GLY A 737 -26.27 -33.32 23.68
C GLY A 737 -25.92 -32.44 22.49
N VAL A 738 -26.77 -32.48 21.46
CA VAL A 738 -26.64 -31.63 20.26
C VAL A 738 -27.90 -30.82 20.07
N TYR A 739 -27.74 -29.50 19.98
CA TYR A 739 -28.79 -28.57 19.61
C TYR A 739 -28.65 -28.18 18.14
N MET A 740 -29.75 -28.23 17.41
CA MET A 740 -29.80 -27.84 16.01
C MET A 740 -31.09 -27.09 15.73
N ARG A 741 -31.00 -25.87 15.20
CA ARG A 741 -32.17 -25.06 14.84
C ARG A 741 -31.91 -24.24 13.59
N LEU A 742 -32.80 -24.40 12.61
CA LEU A 742 -32.89 -23.49 11.46
C LEU A 742 -33.70 -22.26 11.85
N PHE A 743 -33.08 -21.09 11.74
CA PHE A 743 -33.73 -19.79 11.85
C PHE A 743 -34.10 -19.34 10.44
N PRO A 744 -35.40 -19.27 10.09
CA PRO A 744 -35.83 -18.76 8.79
C PRO A 744 -35.37 -17.31 8.62
N PRO A 745 -35.29 -16.78 7.39
CA PRO A 745 -34.96 -15.39 7.19
C PRO A 745 -36.01 -14.49 7.86
N GLU A 746 -35.55 -13.49 8.63
CA GLU A 746 -36.45 -12.50 9.25
C GLU A 746 -37.25 -11.71 8.20
N GLU A 747 -36.62 -11.38 7.08
CA GLU A 747 -37.23 -10.66 5.95
C GLU A 747 -36.72 -11.25 4.63
N THR A 748 -37.63 -11.58 3.72
CA THR A 748 -37.29 -11.96 2.34
C THR A 748 -37.37 -10.72 1.47
N LEU A 749 -36.23 -10.25 0.98
CA LEU A 749 -36.14 -9.10 0.11
C LEU A 749 -36.49 -9.46 -1.34
N SER A 750 -37.12 -8.52 -2.04
CA SER A 750 -37.23 -8.60 -3.50
C SER A 750 -35.88 -8.27 -4.14
N GLU A 751 -35.62 -8.77 -5.35
CA GLU A 751 -34.36 -8.45 -6.08
C GLU A 751 -34.13 -6.94 -6.21
N SER A 752 -35.19 -6.13 -6.31
CA SER A 752 -35.09 -4.67 -6.38
C SER A 752 -34.69 -3.98 -5.07
N ASP A 753 -34.87 -4.65 -3.92
CA ASP A 753 -34.53 -4.10 -2.60
C ASP A 753 -33.07 -4.40 -2.21
N ILE A 754 -32.43 -5.37 -2.89
CA ILE A 754 -31.05 -5.75 -2.66
C ILE A 754 -30.15 -4.79 -3.44
N VAL A 755 -29.40 -3.97 -2.71
CA VAL A 755 -28.44 -3.02 -3.27
C VAL A 755 -27.05 -3.65 -3.37
N SER A 756 -26.66 -4.42 -2.36
CA SER A 756 -25.38 -5.13 -2.29
C SER A 756 -25.52 -6.34 -1.38
N VAL A 757 -24.92 -7.48 -1.73
CA VAL A 757 -24.81 -8.64 -0.82
C VAL A 757 -23.48 -8.64 -0.05
N ASN A 758 -22.57 -7.71 -0.36
CA ASN A 758 -21.26 -7.63 0.26
C ASN A 758 -21.38 -7.30 1.74
N GLY A 759 -20.64 -8.03 2.59
CA GLY A 759 -20.61 -7.84 4.04
C GLY A 759 -21.89 -8.20 4.80
N ALA A 760 -22.95 -8.73 4.16
CA ALA A 760 -24.16 -9.16 4.86
C ALA A 760 -23.89 -10.34 5.83
N GLY A 761 -23.05 -11.29 5.41
CA GLY A 761 -22.60 -12.40 6.26
C GLY A 761 -21.67 -11.93 7.39
N ASP A 762 -20.76 -11.00 7.08
CA ASP A 762 -19.83 -10.41 8.06
C ASP A 762 -20.59 -9.59 9.10
N THR A 763 -21.64 -8.86 8.67
CA THR A 763 -22.56 -8.14 9.55
C THR A 763 -23.24 -9.09 10.52
N LEU A 764 -23.69 -10.26 10.05
CA LEU A 764 -24.32 -11.27 10.89
C LEU A 764 -23.37 -11.71 12.01
N LEU A 765 -22.13 -12.05 11.65
CA LEU A 765 -21.14 -12.44 12.65
C LEU A 765 -20.79 -11.26 13.58
N GLY A 766 -20.60 -10.05 13.06
CA GLY A 766 -20.30 -8.87 13.88
C GLY A 766 -21.36 -8.59 14.96
N VAL A 767 -22.65 -8.74 14.63
CA VAL A 767 -23.72 -8.61 15.64
C VAL A 767 -23.68 -9.74 16.66
N VAL A 768 -23.46 -10.98 16.23
CA VAL A 768 -23.28 -12.12 17.13
C VAL A 768 -22.12 -11.89 18.09
N MET A 769 -20.99 -11.39 17.57
CA MET A 769 -19.79 -11.15 18.35
C MET A 769 -19.92 -9.96 19.29
N ALA A 770 -20.67 -8.92 18.93
CA ALA A 770 -20.99 -7.83 19.85
C ALA A 770 -21.79 -8.32 21.06
N ALA A 771 -22.78 -9.20 20.84
CA ALA A 771 -23.56 -9.77 21.93
C ALA A 771 -22.69 -10.68 22.83
N LEU A 772 -21.92 -11.58 22.22
CA LEU A 772 -21.01 -12.47 22.94
C LEU A 772 -19.90 -11.72 23.70
N GLY A 773 -19.38 -10.63 23.12
CA GLY A 773 -18.35 -9.77 23.71
C GLY A 773 -18.83 -9.14 25.01
N ARG A 774 -20.01 -8.52 24.98
CA ARG A 774 -20.68 -7.86 26.12
C ARG A 774 -21.05 -8.80 27.27
N GLY A 775 -21.41 -10.05 26.98
CA GLY A 775 -21.62 -11.07 28.02
C GLY A 775 -20.36 -11.38 28.84
N GLY A 776 -19.19 -10.94 28.38
CA GLY A 776 -17.92 -11.13 29.07
C GLY A 776 -17.58 -12.62 29.21
N ARG A 777 -16.92 -12.97 30.31
CA ARG A 777 -16.52 -14.36 30.61
C ARG A 777 -17.55 -15.11 31.44
N ASP A 778 -18.44 -14.39 32.12
CA ASP A 778 -19.27 -14.91 33.21
C ASP A 778 -20.77 -15.01 32.83
N GLN A 779 -21.24 -14.30 31.79
CA GLN A 779 -22.63 -14.36 31.33
C GLN A 779 -22.75 -15.21 30.06
N GLU A 780 -23.60 -16.23 30.11
CA GLU A 780 -23.87 -17.11 28.97
C GLU A 780 -24.93 -16.49 28.06
N ILE A 781 -24.49 -15.84 26.99
CA ILE A 781 -25.38 -15.31 25.94
C ILE A 781 -25.80 -16.45 25.01
N ARG A 782 -27.11 -16.64 24.86
CA ARG A 782 -27.71 -17.67 23.99
C ARG A 782 -27.79 -17.16 22.55
N LEU A 783 -27.11 -17.85 21.64
CA LEU A 783 -27.08 -17.47 20.22
C LEU A 783 -28.46 -17.46 19.58
N GLU A 784 -29.36 -18.34 20.01
CA GLU A 784 -30.74 -18.40 19.53
C GLU A 784 -31.54 -17.10 19.74
N ASP A 785 -31.16 -16.27 20.72
CA ASP A 785 -31.81 -14.98 20.99
C ASP A 785 -31.16 -13.84 20.17
N VAL A 786 -29.89 -14.01 19.77
CA VAL A 786 -29.12 -13.02 19.00
C VAL A 786 -29.33 -13.15 17.49
N ILE A 787 -29.47 -14.38 16.98
CA ILE A 787 -29.57 -14.67 15.53
C ILE A 787 -30.67 -13.84 14.84
N PRO A 788 -31.90 -13.68 15.38
CA PRO A 788 -32.93 -12.85 14.75
C PRO A 788 -32.51 -11.38 14.61
N ILE A 789 -31.80 -10.82 15.61
CA ILE A 789 -31.28 -9.45 15.58
C ILE A 789 -30.17 -9.34 14.52
N ALA A 790 -29.28 -10.32 14.48
CA ALA A 790 -28.20 -10.38 13.50
C ALA A 790 -28.72 -10.48 12.06
N GLN A 791 -29.78 -11.27 11.82
CA GLN A 791 -30.45 -11.33 10.52
C GLN A 791 -31.07 -9.99 10.12
N LYS A 792 -31.70 -9.24 11.04
CA LYS A 792 -32.20 -7.88 10.77
C LYS A 792 -31.08 -6.94 10.32
N ALA A 793 -29.94 -6.98 11.01
CA ALA A 793 -28.79 -6.18 10.65
C ALA A 793 -28.26 -6.53 9.25
N SER A 794 -28.14 -7.83 8.92
CA SER A 794 -27.76 -8.28 7.58
C SER A 794 -28.73 -7.76 6.51
N VAL A 795 -30.04 -7.80 6.77
CA VAL A 795 -31.07 -7.25 5.87
C VAL A 795 -30.91 -5.75 5.67
N MET A 796 -30.63 -4.99 6.73
CA MET A 796 -30.37 -3.55 6.65
C MET A 796 -29.10 -3.25 5.85
N THR A 797 -28.03 -4.04 6.02
CA THR A 797 -26.82 -3.96 5.21
C THR A 797 -27.11 -4.22 3.74
N MET A 798 -27.92 -5.25 3.41
CA MET A 798 -28.25 -5.57 2.01
C MET A 798 -28.98 -4.45 1.26
N LYS A 799 -29.68 -3.56 1.98
CA LYS A 799 -30.41 -2.40 1.44
C LYS A 799 -29.51 -1.17 1.21
N ARG A 800 -28.19 -1.29 1.38
CA ARG A 800 -27.23 -0.18 1.29
C ARG A 800 -26.03 -0.56 0.40
N LYS A 801 -25.28 0.47 -0.02
CA LYS A 801 -24.07 0.29 -0.84
C LYS A 801 -22.82 -0.03 -0.01
N HIS A 802 -22.79 0.39 1.25
CA HIS A 802 -21.69 0.12 2.16
C HIS A 802 -21.65 -1.37 2.53
N SER A 803 -20.46 -1.90 2.80
CA SER A 803 -20.28 -3.30 3.25
C SER A 803 -20.93 -3.59 4.61
N VAL A 804 -21.14 -2.55 5.43
CA VAL A 804 -21.91 -2.59 6.67
C VAL A 804 -22.76 -1.33 6.76
N SER A 805 -24.06 -1.47 7.02
CA SER A 805 -24.93 -0.31 7.19
C SER A 805 -24.72 0.35 8.57
N PRO A 806 -24.44 1.67 8.66
CA PRO A 806 -24.37 2.38 9.94
C PRO A 806 -25.70 2.39 10.71
N GLU A 807 -26.82 2.19 10.00
CA GLU A 807 -28.17 2.20 10.59
C GLU A 807 -28.41 1.00 11.52
N ILE A 808 -27.60 -0.06 11.44
CA ILE A 808 -27.71 -1.21 12.35
C ILE A 808 -27.49 -0.81 13.81
N SER A 809 -26.83 0.34 14.08
CA SER A 809 -26.72 0.91 15.42
C SER A 809 -28.07 1.13 16.12
N GLN A 810 -29.16 1.27 15.36
CA GLN A 810 -30.52 1.36 15.91
C GLN A 810 -30.98 0.04 16.55
N LEU A 811 -30.34 -1.08 16.22
CA LEU A 811 -30.59 -2.39 16.80
C LEU A 811 -29.77 -2.65 18.07
N ALA A 812 -28.75 -1.83 18.36
CA ALA A 812 -27.88 -1.98 19.53
C ALA A 812 -28.64 -2.12 20.86
N PRO A 813 -29.73 -1.35 21.13
CA PRO A 813 -30.51 -1.50 22.36
C PRO A 813 -31.21 -2.85 22.50
N LEU A 814 -31.39 -3.61 21.41
CA LEU A 814 -31.99 -4.95 21.46
C LEU A 814 -31.05 -6.00 22.05
N LEU A 815 -29.75 -5.68 22.17
CA LEU A 815 -28.77 -6.55 22.83
C LEU A 815 -28.67 -6.32 24.35
N GLU A 816 -29.11 -5.17 24.87
CA GLU A 816 -29.05 -4.86 26.31
C GLU A 816 -29.84 -5.81 27.22
N PRO A 817 -31.01 -6.36 26.82
CA PRO A 817 -31.79 -7.26 27.66
C PRO A 817 -31.28 -8.71 27.71
N LEU A 818 -30.27 -9.06 26.89
CA LEU A 818 -29.70 -10.40 26.76
C LEU A 818 -28.54 -10.60 27.75
#